data_AF-A0A385PXG0-F1
#
_entry.id   AF-A0A385PXG0-F1
#
_cell.length_a   1.000
_cell.length_b   1.000
_cell.length_c   1.000
_cell.angle_alpha   90.00
_cell.angle_beta   90.00
_cell.angle_gamma   90.00
#
_symmetry.space_group_name_H-M   'P 1'
#
loop_
_entity.id
_entity.type
_entity.pdbx_description
1 polymer ?
#
loop_
_entity_poly.entity_id
_entity_poly.type
_entity_poly.pdbx_seq_one_letter_code
_entity_poly.pdbx_strand_id
1 'polypeptide(L)'
;MGIKYNTNFSPKGPSEFAKVKVLEEAVQKGTLEYLQAVIDKYKNFEMTARALGLAARYRGMEFVKVLANNKATFNYNRNGAFQRKYKMTQKAGYGYYWTDYCFMIVPEKLNLTLDKWGNSSYKNSGLCGVHKMNIVKELVPLSLEKRIEIAKYFIENKDLEASMDGMLYWALTNDELVFADALIDMGVNLNDMEANYCERHSGLTYLDIITSAIKSKYRSTYVESIIGLKEEKLLPVLERFDKLAKNVGKKLFISQRIFDYAKWNRESLSYVFKNADISKINKKKTLENAVSNNDIEKLEIMAEGGWLRIAEKREGLIDFARENGYEEALSWLIDFKNRTVDLALEKLRVEAKMLKELMENPNSVSAMKKKWRYKKQENNTLQITSYKGDEEHVEIPSMIGRVKVTSIGREAFSARASRIKNADNRRKIKSVIIPEGVKEVGESAFRGCESIETIKVPKTVKKIDEYAFEGCSNLKEIVLPQKVKTEKGIFSGCLSLCNEDGLIILDDVLYGWKGLKQGEKILVIPEGITKIAKCGLSDYFSYYAWSLKEIVLPDGLLEIGEAAFKGIHLEKINIPDSVRKLGKEAFAWTNITEIRIPKGVKSLPAELFLSCNLKKMYIPGTVEKIGRSIFGQGSMFNKITELYVYTPSGSAAEEYMKNIPGVYVLNDYTE
;
A
#
# COMPACT_ATOMS: atom_id res chain seq x y z
N MET A 1 52.56 -35.84 -38.12
CA MET A 1 53.13 -34.47 -38.25
C MET A 1 52.29 -33.70 -39.25
N GLY A 2 51.83 -32.50 -38.89
CA GLY A 2 51.09 -31.63 -39.81
C GLY A 2 50.09 -30.71 -39.13
N ILE A 3 50.50 -29.94 -38.11
CA ILE A 3 49.72 -28.80 -37.62
C ILE A 3 49.73 -27.75 -38.74
N LYS A 4 48.61 -27.55 -39.42
CA LYS A 4 48.42 -26.41 -40.32
C LYS A 4 48.26 -25.16 -39.48
N TYR A 5 49.30 -24.33 -39.44
CA TYR A 5 49.21 -22.97 -38.93
C TYR A 5 48.27 -22.16 -39.83
N ASN A 6 47.22 -21.60 -39.24
CA ASN A 6 46.41 -20.59 -39.91
C ASN A 6 47.20 -19.26 -39.89
N THR A 7 47.83 -18.93 -41.01
CA THR A 7 48.71 -17.77 -41.22
C THR A 7 47.97 -16.45 -41.45
N ASN A 8 46.72 -16.32 -40.99
CA ASN A 8 46.00 -15.04 -41.03
C ASN A 8 45.98 -14.36 -39.65
N PHE A 9 47.16 -14.05 -39.12
CA PHE A 9 47.31 -13.00 -38.11
C PHE A 9 47.47 -11.66 -38.83
N SER A 10 46.36 -11.00 -39.14
CA SER A 10 46.38 -9.54 -39.25
C SER A 10 46.80 -9.01 -37.88
N PRO A 11 47.80 -8.11 -37.77
CA PRO A 11 48.20 -7.56 -36.49
C PRO A 11 46.98 -6.89 -35.87
N LYS A 12 46.41 -7.50 -34.82
CA LYS A 12 45.35 -6.88 -34.04
C LYS A 12 45.92 -5.57 -33.54
N GLY A 13 45.36 -4.45 -33.99
CA GLY A 13 45.73 -3.12 -33.51
C GLY A 13 45.68 -3.04 -31.99
N PRO A 14 46.32 -2.02 -31.38
CA PRO A 14 46.39 -1.88 -29.93
C PRO A 14 44.98 -1.90 -29.32
N SER A 15 44.84 -2.55 -28.16
CA SER A 15 43.58 -2.58 -27.43
C SER A 15 43.10 -1.17 -27.09
N GLU A 16 41.80 -0.96 -26.97
CA GLU A 16 41.24 0.36 -26.63
C GLU A 16 41.84 0.91 -25.33
N PHE A 17 42.06 0.05 -24.33
CA PHE A 17 42.74 0.43 -23.09
C PHE A 17 44.17 0.95 -23.31
N ALA A 18 44.92 0.35 -24.22
CA ALA A 18 46.28 0.79 -24.54
C ALA A 18 46.26 2.14 -25.27
N LYS A 19 45.33 2.34 -26.21
CA LYS A 19 45.15 3.63 -26.91
C LYS A 19 44.79 4.74 -25.93
N VAL A 20 43.81 4.50 -25.07
CA VAL A 20 43.30 5.47 -24.07
C VAL A 20 44.38 5.85 -23.06
N LYS A 21 45.20 4.90 -22.62
CA LYS A 21 46.35 5.20 -21.75
C LYS A 21 47.34 6.16 -22.42
N VAL A 22 47.67 5.93 -23.70
CA VAL A 22 48.57 6.81 -24.44
C VAL A 22 47.93 8.19 -24.67
N LEU A 23 46.62 8.25 -24.93
CA LEU A 23 45.88 9.51 -25.05
C LEU A 23 45.93 10.31 -23.75
N GLU A 24 45.74 9.67 -22.61
CA GLU A 24 45.81 10.32 -21.29
C GLU A 24 47.22 10.76 -20.91
N GLU A 25 48.24 9.96 -21.25
CA GLU A 25 49.63 10.36 -21.07
C GLU A 25 49.98 11.58 -21.95
N ALA A 26 49.46 11.63 -23.18
CA ALA A 26 49.61 12.78 -24.05
C ALA A 26 48.94 14.04 -23.47
N VAL A 27 47.73 13.91 -22.90
CA VAL A 27 47.06 15.02 -22.20
C VAL A 27 47.78 15.42 -20.91
N GLN A 28 48.40 14.49 -20.18
CA GLN A 28 49.06 14.83 -18.92
C GLN A 28 50.48 15.39 -19.10
N LYS A 29 51.23 14.94 -20.11
CA LYS A 29 52.67 15.24 -20.26
C LYS A 29 53.07 15.82 -21.61
N GLY A 30 52.24 15.65 -22.65
CA GLY A 30 52.58 16.03 -24.03
C GLY A 30 52.27 17.49 -24.38
N THR A 31 52.76 17.94 -25.53
CA THR A 31 52.36 19.21 -26.18
C THR A 31 51.07 19.04 -26.99
N LEU A 32 50.51 20.12 -27.53
CA LEU A 32 49.33 20.06 -28.41
C LEU A 32 49.62 19.25 -29.67
N GLU A 33 50.81 19.42 -30.24
CA GLU A 33 51.28 18.71 -31.44
C GLU A 33 51.40 17.21 -31.16
N TYR A 34 51.93 16.84 -29.98
CA TYR A 34 52.02 15.45 -29.58
C TYR A 34 50.64 14.81 -29.37
N LEU A 35 49.71 15.55 -28.74
CA LEU A 35 48.34 15.10 -28.60
C LEU A 35 47.68 14.85 -29.97
N GLN A 36 47.82 15.80 -30.90
CA GLN A 36 47.29 15.66 -32.26
C GLN A 36 47.91 14.45 -32.99
N ALA A 37 49.24 14.27 -32.88
CA ALA A 37 49.92 13.12 -33.47
C ALA A 37 49.43 11.77 -32.90
N VAL A 38 49.13 11.71 -31.60
CA VAL A 38 48.54 10.52 -30.96
C VAL A 38 47.13 10.27 -31.49
N ILE A 39 46.33 11.31 -31.67
CA ILE A 39 44.97 11.19 -32.22
C ILE A 39 45.01 10.69 -33.67
N ASP A 40 45.86 11.28 -34.51
CA ASP A 40 46.02 10.93 -35.92
C ASP A 40 46.53 9.50 -36.10
N LYS A 41 47.43 9.06 -35.20
CA LYS A 41 48.01 7.71 -35.21
C LYS A 41 46.98 6.63 -34.90
N TYR A 42 46.21 6.78 -33.83
CA TYR A 42 45.35 5.71 -33.35
C TYR A 42 43.94 5.77 -33.93
N LYS A 43 43.43 6.99 -34.17
CA LYS A 43 42.06 7.30 -34.64
C LYS A 43 40.97 6.66 -33.76
N ASN A 44 39.74 7.18 -33.83
CA ASN A 44 38.53 6.56 -33.23
C ASN A 44 38.70 6.00 -31.81
N PHE A 45 38.68 6.88 -30.80
CA PHE A 45 38.68 6.49 -29.40
C PHE A 45 37.24 6.29 -28.89
N GLU A 46 37.00 5.21 -28.17
CA GLU A 46 35.70 4.85 -27.58
C GLU A 46 35.59 5.28 -26.10
N MET A 47 36.70 5.62 -25.43
CA MET A 47 36.73 6.02 -24.01
C MET A 47 37.53 7.31 -23.80
N THR A 48 36.94 8.46 -24.13
CA THR A 48 37.63 9.77 -24.17
C THR A 48 37.33 10.69 -22.99
N ALA A 49 36.23 10.48 -22.28
CA ALA A 49 35.75 11.31 -21.18
C ALA A 49 36.81 11.62 -20.10
N ARG A 50 37.68 10.67 -19.76
CA ARG A 50 38.77 10.87 -18.78
C ARG A 50 39.87 11.79 -19.31
N ALA A 51 40.29 11.62 -20.56
CA ALA A 51 41.25 12.51 -21.21
C ALA A 51 40.67 13.94 -21.34
N LEU A 52 39.38 14.06 -21.67
CA LEU A 52 38.69 15.34 -21.76
C LEU A 52 38.59 16.04 -20.39
N GLY A 53 38.26 15.30 -19.32
CA GLY A 53 38.26 15.81 -17.95
C GLY A 53 39.64 16.26 -17.46
N LEU A 54 40.70 15.52 -17.78
CA LEU A 54 42.08 15.92 -17.49
C LEU A 54 42.49 17.20 -18.23
N ALA A 55 42.14 17.31 -19.50
CA ALA A 55 42.40 18.50 -20.30
C ALA A 55 41.67 19.72 -19.71
N ALA A 56 40.38 19.55 -19.41
CA ALA A 56 39.53 20.57 -18.80
C ALA A 56 40.00 21.01 -17.42
N ARG A 57 40.62 20.10 -16.66
CA ARG A 57 41.08 20.39 -15.30
C ARG A 57 42.47 21.01 -15.24
N TYR A 58 43.38 20.58 -16.09
CA TYR A 58 44.82 20.85 -15.92
C TYR A 58 45.50 21.52 -17.12
N ARG A 59 44.94 21.43 -18.33
CA ARG A 59 45.66 21.84 -19.55
C ARG A 59 45.09 23.09 -20.23
N GLY A 60 43.77 23.28 -20.18
CA GLY A 60 43.12 24.49 -20.71
C GLY A 60 42.39 24.28 -22.04
N MET A 61 41.82 25.37 -22.54
CA MET A 61 40.88 25.39 -23.67
C MET A 61 41.42 24.74 -24.96
N GLU A 62 42.68 24.98 -25.30
CA GLU A 62 43.25 24.46 -26.56
C GLU A 62 43.32 22.93 -26.57
N PHE A 63 43.66 22.30 -25.44
CA PHE A 63 43.63 20.83 -25.30
C PHE A 63 42.20 20.30 -25.37
N VAL A 64 41.24 21.03 -24.77
CA VAL A 64 39.82 20.67 -24.81
C VAL A 64 39.30 20.70 -26.25
N LYS A 65 39.58 21.77 -27.01
CA LYS A 65 39.16 21.91 -28.42
C LYS A 65 39.77 20.83 -29.31
N VAL A 66 41.06 20.50 -29.15
CA VAL A 66 41.71 19.43 -29.91
C VAL A 66 40.98 18.10 -29.70
N LEU A 67 40.66 17.75 -28.45
CA LEU A 67 39.91 16.53 -28.15
C LEU A 67 38.48 16.58 -28.69
N ALA A 68 37.77 17.69 -28.46
CA ALA A 68 36.39 17.91 -28.91
C ALA A 68 36.24 17.79 -30.44
N ASN A 69 37.09 18.49 -31.21
CA ASN A 69 37.10 18.43 -32.67
C ASN A 69 37.37 17.03 -33.22
N ASN A 70 37.98 16.16 -32.41
CA ASN A 70 38.24 14.76 -32.71
C ASN A 70 37.23 13.80 -32.06
N LYS A 71 36.01 14.27 -31.79
CA LYS A 71 34.86 13.50 -31.28
C LYS A 71 35.04 12.92 -29.88
N ALA A 72 35.88 13.54 -29.04
CA ALA A 72 35.91 13.20 -27.62
C ALA A 72 34.62 13.66 -26.94
N THR A 73 34.04 12.85 -26.06
CA THR A 73 32.83 13.19 -25.31
C THR A 73 32.93 12.68 -23.86
N PHE A 74 32.10 13.20 -22.97
CA PHE A 74 31.94 12.73 -21.59
C PHE A 74 31.01 11.49 -21.48
N ASN A 75 30.40 11.05 -22.59
CA ASN A 75 29.50 9.91 -22.60
C ASN A 75 30.26 8.59 -22.39
N TYR A 76 29.84 7.84 -21.37
CA TYR A 76 30.17 6.43 -21.24
C TYR A 76 29.02 5.62 -21.83
N ASN A 77 29.21 5.01 -23.01
CA ASN A 77 28.17 4.19 -23.64
C ASN A 77 27.69 3.08 -22.68
N ARG A 78 26.53 3.28 -22.06
CA ARG A 78 25.95 2.36 -21.06
C ARG A 78 25.25 1.15 -21.70
N ASN A 79 25.37 0.95 -23.01
CA ASN A 79 24.83 -0.22 -23.69
C ASN A 79 25.47 -1.50 -23.11
N GLY A 80 24.64 -2.49 -22.77
CA GLY A 80 25.09 -3.79 -22.28
C GLY A 80 26.09 -4.48 -23.22
N ALA A 81 26.04 -4.22 -24.53
CA ALA A 81 27.04 -4.72 -25.48
C ALA A 81 28.42 -4.08 -25.28
N PHE A 82 28.48 -2.76 -25.04
CA PHE A 82 29.71 -2.02 -24.76
C PHE A 82 30.31 -2.44 -23.40
N GLN A 83 29.46 -2.56 -22.39
CA GLN A 83 29.84 -3.04 -21.06
C GLN A 83 30.42 -4.46 -21.10
N ARG A 84 29.78 -5.37 -21.86
CA ARG A 84 30.32 -6.72 -22.09
C ARG A 84 31.63 -6.71 -22.87
N LYS A 85 31.74 -5.88 -23.93
CA LYS A 85 32.94 -5.73 -24.77
C LYS A 85 34.18 -5.39 -23.94
N TYR A 86 34.04 -4.49 -22.97
CA TYR A 86 35.15 -4.03 -22.12
C TYR A 86 35.19 -4.68 -20.74
N LYS A 87 34.42 -5.75 -20.51
CA LYS A 87 34.32 -6.46 -19.22
C LYS A 87 34.03 -5.53 -18.04
N MET A 88 33.20 -4.51 -18.28
CA MET A 88 32.68 -3.63 -17.25
C MET A 88 31.65 -4.43 -16.44
N THR A 89 32.10 -5.12 -15.39
CA THR A 89 31.28 -6.11 -14.67
C THR A 89 30.25 -5.45 -13.74
N GLN A 90 28.98 -5.87 -13.86
CA GLN A 90 27.99 -5.74 -12.78
C GLN A 90 28.25 -6.84 -11.73
N LYS A 91 29.22 -6.65 -10.82
CA LYS A 91 29.37 -7.54 -9.65
C LYS A 91 28.40 -7.17 -8.52
N ALA A 92 27.30 -7.90 -8.37
CA ALA A 92 26.26 -7.65 -7.38
C ALA A 92 26.82 -7.44 -5.96
N GLY A 93 26.47 -6.35 -5.29
CA GLY A 93 26.70 -6.18 -3.85
C GLY A 93 27.07 -4.77 -3.39
N TYR A 94 27.74 -3.95 -4.20
CA TYR A 94 28.12 -2.58 -3.84
C TYR A 94 27.90 -1.66 -5.04
N GLY A 95 27.25 -0.52 -4.85
CA GLY A 95 26.76 0.34 -5.93
C GLY A 95 27.87 0.79 -6.88
N TYR A 96 27.68 0.60 -8.18
CA TYR A 96 28.57 1.14 -9.20
C TYR A 96 28.35 2.65 -9.30
N TYR A 97 29.39 3.43 -9.01
CA TYR A 97 29.42 4.83 -9.38
C TYR A 97 30.15 4.95 -10.71
N TRP A 98 29.44 5.41 -11.74
CA TRP A 98 30.11 5.93 -12.92
C TRP A 98 30.79 7.22 -12.49
N THR A 99 32.11 7.31 -12.61
CA THR A 99 32.80 8.57 -12.34
C THR A 99 32.52 9.50 -13.51
N ASP A 100 31.80 10.58 -13.26
CA ASP A 100 31.73 11.67 -14.22
C ASP A 100 32.99 12.52 -14.10
N TYR A 101 33.81 12.46 -15.15
CA TYR A 101 35.09 13.16 -15.22
C TYR A 101 34.92 14.63 -15.53
N CYS A 102 33.75 15.06 -16.00
CA CYS A 102 33.47 16.47 -16.18
C CYS A 102 33.47 17.20 -14.82
N PHE A 103 33.04 16.54 -13.74
CA PHE A 103 33.05 17.10 -12.38
C PHE A 103 34.45 17.37 -11.81
N MET A 104 35.53 16.83 -12.41
CA MET A 104 36.89 17.23 -12.03
C MET A 104 37.11 18.74 -12.14
N ILE A 105 36.35 19.41 -13.02
CA ILE A 105 36.40 20.86 -13.17
C ILE A 105 35.88 21.62 -11.95
N VAL A 106 35.08 20.99 -11.07
CA VAL A 106 34.35 21.68 -10.01
C VAL A 106 35.22 22.01 -8.78
N PRO A 107 35.83 21.05 -8.05
CA PRO A 107 36.50 21.37 -6.79
C PRO A 107 37.92 21.89 -7.02
N GLU A 108 38.37 23.03 -6.48
CA GLU A 108 39.76 23.52 -6.61
C GLU A 108 40.79 22.58 -5.96
N LYS A 109 40.41 21.92 -4.86
CA LYS A 109 41.23 20.90 -4.18
C LYS A 109 40.57 19.54 -4.29
N LEU A 110 41.30 18.56 -4.83
CA LEU A 110 40.88 17.16 -4.87
C LEU A 110 41.12 16.48 -3.49
N ASN A 111 40.66 17.09 -2.39
CA ASN A 111 40.82 16.55 -1.04
C ASN A 111 39.65 15.64 -0.70
N LEU A 112 39.85 14.35 -0.96
CA LEU A 112 38.92 13.29 -0.58
C LEU A 112 38.99 13.09 0.94
N THR A 113 38.07 13.69 1.66
CA THR A 113 37.61 13.09 2.91
C THR A 113 36.51 12.10 2.56
N LEU A 114 36.71 10.88 3.04
CA LEU A 114 35.85 9.72 2.82
C LEU A 114 34.40 10.12 3.10
N ASP A 115 33.46 9.72 2.25
CA ASP A 115 32.11 9.55 2.78
C ASP A 115 32.20 8.56 3.95
N LYS A 116 31.28 8.65 4.90
CA LYS A 116 31.16 7.78 6.08
C LYS A 116 31.08 6.26 5.79
N TRP A 117 31.15 5.86 4.51
CA TRP A 117 31.19 4.48 4.02
C TRP A 117 32.51 4.11 3.32
N GLY A 118 33.52 4.98 3.33
CA GLY A 118 34.87 4.67 2.87
C GLY A 118 35.09 4.72 1.35
N ASN A 119 34.18 5.30 0.57
CA ASN A 119 34.31 5.35 -0.89
C ASN A 119 35.03 6.63 -1.34
N SER A 120 36.28 6.48 -1.75
CA SER A 120 37.06 7.54 -2.41
C SER A 120 36.64 7.67 -3.87
N SER A 121 35.76 8.60 -4.24
CA SER A 121 35.24 8.67 -5.61
C SER A 121 36.21 9.26 -6.66
N TYR A 122 37.33 9.88 -6.26
CA TYR A 122 38.35 10.36 -7.21
C TYR A 122 39.79 9.90 -6.94
N LYS A 123 40.12 9.31 -5.77
CA LYS A 123 41.40 8.61 -5.58
C LYS A 123 41.21 7.22 -6.16
N ASN A 124 41.68 7.02 -7.39
CA ASN A 124 41.54 5.80 -8.16
C ASN A 124 40.11 5.52 -8.67
N SER A 125 39.50 6.46 -9.41
CA SER A 125 38.24 6.23 -10.14
C SER A 125 38.37 5.02 -11.07
N GLY A 126 38.01 3.84 -10.55
CA GLY A 126 37.95 2.60 -11.28
C GLY A 126 36.49 2.34 -11.61
N LEU A 127 36.11 2.58 -12.87
CA LEU A 127 35.11 1.68 -13.46
C LEU A 127 35.66 0.26 -13.27
N CYS A 128 34.88 -0.70 -12.78
CA CYS A 128 35.35 -2.09 -12.71
C CYS A 128 35.81 -2.55 -14.11
N GLY A 129 37.13 -2.57 -14.36
CA GLY A 129 37.71 -2.84 -15.69
C GLY A 129 38.58 -1.72 -16.29
N VAL A 130 38.55 -0.49 -15.77
CA VAL A 130 39.47 0.61 -16.17
C VAL A 130 40.59 0.71 -15.13
N HIS A 131 41.85 0.73 -15.59
CA HIS A 131 43.03 0.78 -14.71
C HIS A 131 43.04 2.04 -13.81
N LYS A 132 43.60 1.90 -12.59
CA LYS A 132 43.83 3.02 -11.66
C LYS A 132 44.61 4.14 -12.35
N MET A 133 44.14 5.37 -12.21
CA MET A 133 44.77 6.57 -12.79
C MET A 133 45.69 7.22 -11.76
N ASN A 134 46.96 7.39 -12.11
CA ASN A 134 47.88 8.26 -11.39
C ASN A 134 47.96 9.61 -12.11
N ILE A 135 47.48 10.67 -11.46
CA ILE A 135 47.66 12.04 -11.96
C ILE A 135 49.11 12.45 -11.69
N VAL A 136 49.77 12.98 -12.71
CA VAL A 136 51.13 13.54 -12.62
C VAL A 136 51.15 14.67 -11.58
N LYS A 137 52.08 14.60 -10.60
CA LYS A 137 52.08 15.48 -9.42
C LYS A 137 52.31 16.95 -9.77
N GLU A 138 52.94 17.20 -10.91
CA GLU A 138 53.33 18.49 -11.45
C GLU A 138 52.16 19.24 -12.11
N LEU A 139 51.00 18.59 -12.31
CA LEU A 139 49.83 19.23 -12.89
C LEU A 139 49.09 20.08 -11.83
N VAL A 140 49.02 21.37 -12.10
CA VAL A 140 48.30 22.35 -11.26
C VAL A 140 46.89 22.55 -11.84
N PRO A 141 45.83 22.49 -11.02
CA PRO A 141 44.49 22.86 -11.45
C PRO A 141 44.43 24.23 -12.13
N LEU A 142 43.61 24.34 -13.17
CA LEU A 142 43.33 25.63 -13.79
C LEU A 142 42.63 26.59 -12.82
N SER A 143 42.89 27.89 -13.01
CA SER A 143 42.22 28.95 -12.25
C SER A 143 40.71 28.92 -12.46
N LEU A 144 39.96 29.51 -11.53
CA LEU A 144 38.50 29.56 -11.59
C LEU A 144 37.99 30.15 -12.92
N GLU A 145 38.62 31.22 -13.41
CA GLU A 145 38.24 31.91 -14.65
C GLU A 145 38.38 30.99 -15.87
N LYS A 146 39.48 30.25 -15.95
CA LYS A 146 39.72 29.28 -17.03
C LYS A 146 38.75 28.10 -16.95
N ARG A 147 38.41 27.66 -15.74
CA ARG A 147 37.41 26.61 -15.52
C ARG A 147 36.03 27.07 -15.97
N ILE A 148 35.65 28.31 -15.67
CA ILE A 148 34.40 28.94 -16.12
C ILE A 148 34.37 29.07 -17.65
N GLU A 149 35.47 29.46 -18.28
CA GLU A 149 35.59 29.53 -19.74
C GLU A 149 35.34 28.18 -20.41
N ILE A 150 35.93 27.11 -19.85
CA ILE A 150 35.75 25.74 -20.33
C ILE A 150 34.30 25.26 -20.11
N ALA A 151 33.70 25.58 -18.96
CA ALA A 151 32.29 25.28 -18.70
C ALA A 151 31.36 25.97 -19.71
N LYS A 152 31.64 27.23 -20.06
CA LYS A 152 30.92 27.95 -21.12
C LYS A 152 31.05 27.24 -22.47
N TYR A 153 32.26 26.82 -22.83
CA TYR A 153 32.49 26.06 -24.05
C TYR A 153 31.69 24.74 -24.07
N PHE A 154 31.57 24.04 -22.95
CA PHE A 154 30.74 22.83 -22.86
C PHE A 154 29.24 23.12 -23.04
N ILE A 155 28.73 24.26 -22.56
CA ILE A 155 27.33 24.67 -22.77
C ILE A 155 27.06 24.93 -24.25
N GLU A 156 28.02 25.56 -24.95
CA GLU A 156 27.94 25.86 -26.38
C GLU A 156 28.09 24.61 -27.25
N ASN A 157 28.78 23.57 -26.76
CA ASN A 157 29.06 22.31 -27.48
C ASN A 157 28.41 21.11 -26.78
N LYS A 158 27.07 21.03 -26.89
CA LYS A 158 26.24 20.01 -26.20
C LYS A 158 26.56 18.56 -26.61
N ASP A 159 27.17 18.36 -27.78
CA ASP A 159 27.63 17.08 -28.31
C ASP A 159 28.76 16.45 -27.47
N LEU A 160 29.44 17.24 -26.64
CA LEU A 160 30.39 16.72 -25.66
C LEU A 160 29.73 15.95 -24.52
N GLU A 161 28.40 16.06 -24.35
CA GLU A 161 27.62 15.37 -23.32
C GLU A 161 28.13 15.63 -21.88
N ALA A 162 28.66 16.82 -21.62
CA ALA A 162 29.05 17.22 -20.26
C ALA A 162 27.81 17.43 -19.38
N SER A 163 27.78 16.83 -18.18
CA SER A 163 26.69 17.04 -17.22
C SER A 163 26.82 18.40 -16.52
N MET A 164 26.29 19.44 -17.16
CA MET A 164 26.32 20.81 -16.62
C MET A 164 25.50 20.94 -15.33
N ASP A 165 24.37 20.24 -15.26
CA ASP A 165 23.51 20.13 -14.08
C ASP A 165 24.23 19.43 -12.91
N GLY A 166 24.93 18.34 -13.20
CA GLY A 166 25.77 17.65 -12.22
C GLY A 166 26.92 18.53 -11.73
N MET A 167 27.59 19.27 -12.62
CA MET A 167 28.63 20.22 -12.22
C MET A 167 28.09 21.29 -11.26
N LEU A 168 26.93 21.87 -11.59
CA LEU A 168 26.27 22.87 -10.74
C LEU A 168 25.91 22.28 -9.38
N TYR A 169 25.36 21.06 -9.35
CA TYR A 169 25.08 20.34 -8.10
C TYR A 169 26.33 20.20 -7.23
N TRP A 170 27.41 19.67 -7.80
CA TRP A 170 28.66 19.46 -7.08
C TRP A 170 29.27 20.77 -6.58
N ALA A 171 29.14 21.86 -7.36
CA ALA A 171 29.65 23.17 -6.98
C ALA A 171 28.93 23.69 -5.73
N LEU A 172 27.59 23.57 -5.71
CA LEU A 172 26.76 23.98 -4.58
C LEU A 172 27.04 23.16 -3.32
N THR A 173 27.25 21.84 -3.45
CA THR A 173 27.45 20.96 -2.28
C THR A 173 28.88 20.95 -1.73
N ASN A 174 29.85 21.52 -2.46
CA ASN A 174 31.26 21.58 -2.05
C ASN A 174 31.76 23.02 -1.83
N ASP A 175 30.85 23.99 -1.66
CA ASP A 175 31.18 25.39 -1.35
C ASP A 175 31.98 26.10 -2.47
N GLU A 176 31.88 25.65 -3.72
CA GLU A 176 32.42 26.33 -4.91
C GLU A 176 31.39 27.35 -5.43
N LEU A 177 30.94 28.25 -4.56
CA LEU A 177 29.79 29.12 -4.81
C LEU A 177 29.99 30.07 -5.99
N VAL A 178 31.21 30.58 -6.21
CA VAL A 178 31.50 31.48 -7.33
C VAL A 178 31.40 30.73 -8.67
N PHE A 179 31.85 29.47 -8.71
CA PHE A 179 31.68 28.61 -9.89
C PHE A 179 30.20 28.27 -10.11
N ALA A 180 29.46 27.97 -9.04
CA ALA A 180 28.02 27.73 -9.11
C ALA A 180 27.26 28.97 -9.62
N ASP A 181 27.56 30.16 -9.11
CA ASP A 181 26.96 31.42 -9.56
C ASP A 181 27.22 31.64 -11.05
N ALA A 182 28.45 31.41 -11.52
CA ALA A 182 28.79 31.50 -12.94
C ALA A 182 27.98 30.53 -13.81
N LEU A 183 27.80 29.28 -13.38
CA LEU A 183 26.97 28.31 -14.10
C LEU A 183 25.49 28.74 -14.12
N ILE A 184 24.95 29.21 -13.00
CA ILE A 184 23.57 29.72 -12.91
C ILE A 184 23.37 30.91 -13.86
N ASP A 185 24.33 31.84 -13.90
CA ASP A 185 24.27 33.03 -14.75
C ASP A 185 24.42 32.67 -16.25
N MET A 186 25.08 31.55 -16.57
CA MET A 186 25.11 30.96 -17.92
C MET A 186 23.80 30.23 -18.28
N GLY A 187 22.79 30.24 -17.41
CA GLY A 187 21.50 29.58 -17.64
C GLY A 187 21.51 28.08 -17.34
N VAL A 188 22.55 27.56 -16.69
CA VAL A 188 22.55 26.16 -16.21
C VAL A 188 21.54 26.04 -15.08
N ASN A 189 20.69 25.02 -15.20
CA ASN A 189 19.71 24.67 -14.19
C ASN A 189 19.89 23.22 -13.76
N LEU A 190 19.36 22.86 -12.60
CA LEU A 190 19.37 21.48 -12.12
C LEU A 190 18.24 20.71 -12.82
N ASN A 191 18.60 19.87 -13.79
CA ASN A 191 17.69 19.06 -14.60
C ASN A 191 17.83 17.55 -14.26
N ASP A 192 16.86 16.72 -14.68
CA ASP A 192 16.67 15.33 -14.21
C ASP A 192 17.62 14.25 -14.74
N MET A 193 18.78 14.57 -15.29
CA MET A 193 19.49 13.58 -16.11
C MET A 193 20.43 12.62 -15.36
N GLU A 194 20.36 12.56 -14.02
CA GLU A 194 20.81 11.38 -13.23
C GLU A 194 19.66 10.69 -12.47
N ALA A 195 18.40 11.04 -12.76
CA ALA A 195 17.22 10.29 -12.33
C ALA A 195 16.86 9.14 -13.29
N ASN A 196 17.72 8.82 -14.25
CA ASN A 196 17.52 7.76 -15.25
C ASN A 196 17.45 6.32 -14.68
N TYR A 197 17.72 6.13 -13.37
CA TYR A 197 17.39 4.87 -12.68
C TYR A 197 16.01 4.86 -12.00
N CYS A 198 15.37 6.02 -11.88
CA CYS A 198 14.04 6.20 -11.26
C CYS A 198 12.95 6.58 -12.28
N GLU A 199 13.33 6.96 -13.52
CA GLU A 199 12.42 7.45 -14.56
C GLU A 199 11.35 6.46 -15.04
N ARG A 200 11.42 5.16 -14.75
CA ARG A 200 10.32 4.27 -15.15
C ARG A 200 9.01 4.49 -14.38
N HIS A 201 8.96 5.29 -13.31
CA HIS A 201 7.76 5.28 -12.43
C HIS A 201 7.31 6.61 -11.79
N SER A 202 7.79 7.81 -12.13
CA SER A 202 7.24 9.00 -11.43
C SER A 202 7.18 10.37 -12.13
N GLY A 203 7.93 10.65 -13.20
CA GLY A 203 7.82 11.95 -13.91
C GLY A 203 8.03 13.20 -13.03
N LEU A 204 8.92 13.12 -12.03
CA LEU A 204 9.23 14.19 -11.08
C LEU A 204 10.57 14.84 -11.40
N THR A 205 10.67 16.16 -11.20
CA THR A 205 11.89 16.95 -11.42
C THR A 205 12.86 16.99 -10.23
N TYR A 206 14.13 17.38 -10.43
CA TYR A 206 15.11 17.61 -9.34
C TYR A 206 14.61 18.72 -8.39
N LEU A 207 13.94 19.73 -8.94
CA LEU A 207 13.19 20.72 -8.17
C LEU A 207 11.96 20.10 -7.46
N ASP A 208 11.37 19.02 -7.97
CA ASP A 208 10.36 18.22 -7.26
C ASP A 208 10.97 17.31 -6.18
N ILE A 209 12.26 16.94 -6.28
CA ILE A 209 13.01 16.25 -5.21
C ILE A 209 13.31 17.20 -4.06
N ILE A 210 13.65 18.45 -4.40
CA ILE A 210 13.71 19.52 -3.40
C ILE A 210 12.31 19.75 -2.84
N THR A 211 11.23 19.81 -3.64
CA THR A 211 9.87 20.23 -3.20
C THR A 211 8.87 19.12 -2.78
N SER A 212 9.27 17.86 -2.79
CA SER A 212 8.39 16.75 -2.41
C SER A 212 9.10 15.60 -1.72
N ALA A 213 8.39 14.98 -0.78
CA ALA A 213 8.88 13.84 -0.04
C ALA A 213 8.57 12.54 -0.82
N ILE A 214 9.63 11.76 -1.11
CA ILE A 214 9.74 10.28 -1.18
C ILE A 214 10.22 9.75 -2.57
N LYS A 215 11.23 8.85 -2.53
CA LYS A 215 11.66 7.81 -3.54
C LYS A 215 12.84 8.05 -4.52
N SER A 216 14.08 8.29 -4.05
CA SER A 216 15.30 8.02 -4.86
C SER A 216 16.54 7.77 -3.98
N LYS A 217 17.58 7.08 -4.49
CA LYS A 217 18.86 6.81 -3.79
C LYS A 217 19.83 7.99 -3.83
N TYR A 218 19.82 8.79 -4.91
CA TYR A 218 20.57 10.06 -5.03
C TYR A 218 20.03 11.15 -4.08
N ARG A 219 18.78 10.98 -3.61
CA ARG A 219 18.13 11.76 -2.55
C ARG A 219 18.86 11.71 -1.21
N SER A 220 19.64 10.67 -0.94
CA SER A 220 20.44 10.59 0.29
C SER A 220 21.62 11.55 0.20
N THR A 221 22.42 11.49 -0.86
CA THR A 221 23.62 12.33 -1.00
C THR A 221 23.34 13.82 -0.87
N TYR A 222 22.30 14.37 -1.54
CA TYR A 222 21.97 15.80 -1.43
C TYR A 222 21.60 16.21 -0.01
N VAL A 223 20.66 15.48 0.60
CA VAL A 223 20.20 15.77 1.95
C VAL A 223 21.35 15.64 2.94
N GLU A 224 22.20 14.62 2.77
CA GLU A 224 23.40 14.40 3.58
C GLU A 224 24.46 15.49 3.36
N SER A 225 24.64 15.99 2.14
CA SER A 225 25.55 17.08 1.84
C SER A 225 25.10 18.36 2.52
N ILE A 226 23.83 18.74 2.39
CA ILE A 226 23.28 19.93 3.07
C ILE A 226 23.33 19.77 4.59
N ILE A 227 23.00 18.60 5.13
CA ILE A 227 23.13 18.31 6.57
C ILE A 227 24.59 18.37 7.04
N GLY A 228 25.53 17.96 6.18
CA GLY A 228 26.96 17.94 6.47
C GLY A 228 27.65 19.29 6.35
N LEU A 229 27.01 20.30 5.75
CA LEU A 229 27.56 21.64 5.67
C LEU A 229 27.78 22.22 7.07
N LYS A 230 28.82 23.04 7.19
CA LYS A 230 28.99 23.89 8.36
C LYS A 230 27.93 24.98 8.35
N GLU A 231 27.58 25.45 9.53
CA GLU A 231 26.51 26.43 9.77
C GLU A 231 26.73 27.74 8.99
N GLU A 232 27.96 28.24 8.94
CA GLU A 232 28.34 29.44 8.19
C GLU A 232 28.23 29.29 6.66
N LYS A 233 28.15 28.05 6.15
CA LYS A 233 28.02 27.74 4.72
C LYS A 233 26.59 27.44 4.29
N LEU A 234 25.67 27.25 5.24
CA LEU A 234 24.32 26.82 4.95
C LEU A 234 23.51 27.91 4.22
N LEU A 235 23.47 29.13 4.76
CA LEU A 235 22.71 30.23 4.17
C LEU A 235 23.16 30.57 2.73
N PRO A 236 24.46 30.78 2.45
CA PRO A 236 24.91 31.07 1.07
C PRO A 236 24.47 30.02 0.06
N VAL A 237 24.52 28.73 0.43
CA VAL A 237 24.06 27.62 -0.43
C VAL A 237 22.54 27.67 -0.63
N LEU A 238 21.77 27.90 0.43
CA LEU A 238 20.30 28.00 0.35
C LEU A 238 19.84 29.15 -0.54
N GLU A 239 20.54 30.29 -0.53
CA GLU A 239 20.22 31.42 -1.41
C GLU A 239 20.34 31.08 -2.90
N ARG A 240 21.33 30.25 -3.28
CA ARG A 240 21.48 29.78 -4.68
C ARG A 240 20.39 28.78 -5.04
N PHE A 241 20.02 27.89 -4.12
CA PHE A 241 18.87 27.01 -4.33
C PHE A 241 17.56 27.81 -4.46
N ASP A 242 17.39 28.90 -3.71
CA ASP A 242 16.25 29.80 -3.86
C ASP A 242 16.28 30.55 -5.20
N LYS A 243 17.45 31.03 -5.64
CA LYS A 243 17.65 31.63 -6.98
C LYS A 243 17.23 30.65 -8.07
N LEU A 244 17.68 29.40 -7.99
CA LEU A 244 17.32 28.33 -8.93
C LEU A 244 15.81 28.01 -8.91
N ALA A 245 15.20 27.95 -7.73
CA ALA A 245 13.76 27.75 -7.60
C ALA A 245 12.96 28.88 -8.27
N LYS A 246 13.37 30.14 -8.03
CA LYS A 246 12.74 31.32 -8.64
C LYS A 246 12.87 31.35 -10.15
N ASN A 247 14.01 30.93 -10.71
CA ASN A 247 14.23 30.87 -12.16
C ASN A 247 13.20 29.97 -12.89
N VAL A 248 12.59 29.02 -12.20
CA VAL A 248 11.54 28.14 -12.74
C VAL A 248 10.15 28.41 -12.16
N GLY A 249 9.95 29.58 -11.52
CA GLY A 249 8.67 29.98 -10.94
C GLY A 249 8.24 29.17 -9.70
N LYS A 250 9.18 28.52 -9.01
CA LYS A 250 8.92 27.75 -7.78
C LYS A 250 9.49 28.48 -6.55
N LYS A 251 8.98 28.13 -5.36
CA LYS A 251 9.56 28.54 -4.07
C LYS A 251 10.61 27.53 -3.64
N LEU A 252 11.70 27.97 -2.99
CA LEU A 252 12.61 27.05 -2.30
C LEU A 252 11.79 26.16 -1.36
N PHE A 253 12.04 24.85 -1.32
CA PHE A 253 11.39 23.98 -0.34
C PHE A 253 12.44 23.30 0.52
N ILE A 254 12.13 23.15 1.80
CA ILE A 254 12.96 22.42 2.75
C ILE A 254 12.26 21.12 3.14
N SER A 255 12.93 20.00 2.91
CA SER A 255 12.41 18.69 3.31
C SER A 255 12.45 18.49 4.83
N GLN A 256 11.57 17.63 5.35
CA GLN A 256 11.56 17.24 6.77
C GLN A 256 12.96 16.87 7.29
N ARG A 257 13.72 16.12 6.48
CA ARG A 257 15.04 15.62 6.88
C ARG A 257 16.09 16.74 6.91
N ILE A 258 16.09 17.66 5.95
CA ILE A 258 16.98 18.83 5.99
C ILE A 258 16.61 19.71 7.18
N PHE A 259 15.32 19.97 7.38
CA PHE A 259 14.84 20.79 8.51
C PHE A 259 15.24 20.17 9.86
N ASP A 260 15.09 18.85 10.02
CA ASP A 260 15.38 18.18 11.28
C ASP A 260 16.89 18.11 11.58
N TYR A 261 17.74 17.90 10.57
CA TYR A 261 19.15 17.52 10.80
C TYR A 261 20.21 18.53 10.32
N ALA A 262 19.86 19.54 9.52
CA ALA A 262 20.85 20.54 9.13
C ALA A 262 21.28 21.41 10.33
N LYS A 263 22.52 21.91 10.26
CA LYS A 263 23.12 22.79 11.28
C LYS A 263 22.65 24.22 11.08
N TRP A 264 21.48 24.53 11.61
CA TRP A 264 20.82 25.82 11.48
C TRP A 264 21.37 26.85 12.46
N ASN A 265 21.86 27.99 11.95
CA ASN A 265 21.93 29.23 12.74
C ASN A 265 20.62 30.01 12.63
N ARG A 266 20.48 31.02 13.50
CA ARG A 266 19.42 32.03 13.46
C ARG A 266 19.17 32.63 12.07
N GLU A 267 20.22 32.99 11.33
CA GLU A 267 20.10 33.63 10.01
C GLU A 267 19.52 32.69 8.95
N SER A 268 20.09 31.49 8.81
CA SER A 268 19.68 30.48 7.83
C SER A 268 18.28 29.95 8.08
N LEU A 269 17.90 29.72 9.34
CA LEU A 269 16.57 29.23 9.68
C LEU A 269 15.51 30.33 9.54
N SER A 270 15.82 31.57 9.93
CA SER A 270 14.96 32.73 9.68
C SER A 270 14.73 32.94 8.17
N TYR A 271 15.80 32.81 7.37
CA TYR A 271 15.70 32.83 5.92
C TYR A 271 14.73 31.75 5.40
N VAL A 272 14.83 30.52 5.90
CA VAL A 272 13.92 29.42 5.52
C VAL A 272 12.47 29.74 5.87
N PHE A 273 12.19 30.27 7.07
CA PHE A 273 10.83 30.65 7.47
C PHE A 273 10.22 31.71 6.54
N LYS A 274 11.02 32.66 6.07
CA LYS A 274 10.57 33.75 5.19
C LYS A 274 10.46 33.30 3.73
N ASN A 275 11.49 32.63 3.22
CA ASN A 275 11.71 32.45 1.79
C ASN A 275 11.42 31.04 1.28
N ALA A 276 11.27 30.04 2.16
CA ALA A 276 11.00 28.65 1.74
C ALA A 276 9.54 28.20 1.98
N ASP A 277 9.11 27.18 1.24
CA ASP A 277 7.93 26.37 1.49
C ASP A 277 8.27 25.29 2.50
N ILE A 278 7.66 25.42 3.68
CA ILE A 278 7.77 24.48 4.80
C ILE A 278 6.40 23.90 5.18
N SER A 279 5.41 23.99 4.26
CA SER A 279 4.03 23.54 4.49
C SER A 279 3.91 22.04 4.77
N LYS A 280 4.82 21.24 4.21
CA LYS A 280 4.87 19.78 4.39
C LYS A 280 5.69 19.34 5.61
N ILE A 281 6.26 20.27 6.38
CA ILE A 281 6.98 19.93 7.62
C ILE A 281 5.98 19.49 8.69
N ASN A 282 6.22 18.32 9.27
CA ASN A 282 5.51 17.85 10.46
C ASN A 282 6.01 18.63 11.68
N LYS A 283 5.39 19.79 11.90
CA LYS A 283 5.73 20.72 12.99
C LYS A 283 5.76 20.05 14.36
N LYS A 284 4.82 19.14 14.64
CA LYS A 284 4.74 18.42 15.93
C LYS A 284 6.01 17.60 16.13
N LYS A 285 6.34 16.73 15.18
CA LYS A 285 7.52 15.88 15.25
C LYS A 285 8.82 16.69 15.34
N THR A 286 8.94 17.78 14.58
CA THR A 286 10.14 18.63 14.62
C THR A 286 10.30 19.34 15.96
N LEU A 287 9.20 19.85 16.53
CA LEU A 287 9.21 20.45 17.87
C LEU A 287 9.59 19.41 18.93
N GLU A 288 9.00 18.22 18.88
CA GLU A 288 9.34 17.10 19.78
C GLU A 288 10.81 16.71 19.65
N ASN A 289 11.36 16.63 18.43
CA ASN A 289 12.78 16.35 18.21
C ASN A 289 13.69 17.43 18.82
N ALA A 290 13.35 18.71 18.67
CA ALA A 290 14.13 19.80 19.26
C ALA A 290 14.10 19.75 20.79
N VAL A 291 12.95 19.41 21.38
CA VAL A 291 12.82 19.16 22.82
C VAL A 291 13.67 17.96 23.26
N SER A 292 13.57 16.82 22.56
CA SER A 292 14.34 15.62 22.89
C SER A 292 15.85 15.81 22.78
N ASN A 293 16.30 16.66 21.85
CA ASN A 293 17.71 16.99 21.69
C ASN A 293 18.16 18.18 22.56
N ASN A 294 17.24 18.78 23.32
CA ASN A 294 17.51 19.96 24.15
C ASN A 294 18.08 21.16 23.35
N ASP A 295 17.58 21.34 22.13
CA ASP A 295 18.03 22.36 21.18
C ASP A 295 17.22 23.65 21.36
N ILE A 296 17.60 24.43 22.39
CA ILE A 296 16.88 25.64 22.82
C ILE A 296 16.91 26.73 21.73
N GLU A 297 18.04 26.90 21.05
CA GLU A 297 18.17 27.88 19.98
C GLU A 297 17.19 27.56 18.83
N LYS A 298 17.07 26.29 18.44
CA LYS A 298 16.09 25.87 17.42
C LYS A 298 14.65 26.05 17.91
N LEU A 299 14.36 25.82 19.19
CA LEU A 299 13.05 26.06 19.79
C LEU A 299 12.69 27.55 19.77
N GLU A 300 13.62 28.45 20.11
CA GLU A 300 13.45 29.90 20.03
C GLU A 300 13.09 30.35 18.61
N ILE A 301 13.88 29.93 17.63
CA ILE A 301 13.67 30.33 16.24
C ILE A 301 12.34 29.78 15.70
N MET A 302 11.96 28.55 16.06
CA MET A 302 10.64 27.99 15.69
C MET A 302 9.48 28.75 16.36
N ALA A 303 9.68 29.25 17.58
CA ALA A 303 8.71 30.10 18.28
C ALA A 303 8.50 31.43 17.55
N GLU A 304 9.60 32.09 17.17
CA GLU A 304 9.59 33.32 16.36
C GLU A 304 8.88 33.10 15.01
N GLY A 305 9.12 31.94 14.36
CA GLY A 305 8.41 31.46 13.17
C GLY A 305 6.92 31.13 13.40
N GLY A 306 6.41 31.34 14.61
CA GLY A 306 4.99 31.24 14.96
C GLY A 306 4.49 29.82 15.25
N TRP A 307 5.37 28.83 15.37
CA TRP A 307 4.95 27.43 15.53
C TRP A 307 4.40 27.10 16.92
N LEU A 308 4.75 27.92 17.92
CA LEU A 308 4.28 27.79 19.31
C LEU A 308 3.18 28.79 19.68
N ARG A 309 2.56 29.48 18.70
CA ARG A 309 1.45 30.42 18.95
C ARG A 309 0.15 29.75 19.42
N ILE A 310 -0.06 28.48 19.06
CA ILE A 310 -1.27 27.73 19.41
C ILE A 310 -1.09 27.11 20.81
N ALA A 311 -1.92 27.53 21.77
CA ALA A 311 -1.85 27.08 23.15
C ALA A 311 -1.86 25.54 23.29
N GLU A 312 -2.80 24.85 22.65
CA GLU A 312 -2.90 23.38 22.69
C GLU A 312 -1.60 22.68 22.24
N LYS A 313 -0.92 23.21 21.22
CA LYS A 313 0.35 22.62 20.74
C LYS A 313 1.50 22.88 21.71
N ARG A 314 1.50 24.03 22.37
CA ARG A 314 2.49 24.39 23.39
C ARG A 314 2.30 23.56 24.65
N GLU A 315 1.07 23.37 25.12
CA GLU A 315 0.77 22.49 26.27
C GLU A 315 1.18 21.05 25.98
N GLY A 316 0.79 20.49 24.82
CA GLY A 316 1.18 19.13 24.46
C GLY A 316 2.70 18.92 24.38
N LEU A 317 3.46 19.98 24.04
CA LEU A 317 4.92 19.92 24.02
C LEU A 317 5.54 20.04 25.42
N ILE A 318 4.93 20.82 26.31
CA ILE A 318 5.29 20.89 27.74
C ILE A 318 5.06 19.53 28.41
N ASP A 319 3.91 18.90 28.15
CA ASP A 319 3.59 17.56 28.68
C ASP A 319 4.57 16.52 28.15
N PHE A 320 4.88 16.54 26.84
CA PHE A 320 5.91 15.70 26.25
C PHE A 320 7.28 15.89 26.92
N ALA A 321 7.71 17.14 27.14
CA ALA A 321 8.98 17.44 27.81
C ALA A 321 9.00 16.91 29.25
N ARG A 322 7.90 17.07 29.99
CA ARG A 322 7.75 16.62 31.37
C ARG A 322 7.76 15.10 31.49
N GLU A 323 6.98 14.41 30.66
CA GLU A 323 6.85 12.94 30.68
C GLU A 323 8.16 12.23 30.34
N ASN A 324 9.02 12.86 29.53
CA ASN A 324 10.28 12.27 29.08
C ASN A 324 11.52 12.83 29.80
N GLY A 325 11.34 13.71 30.80
CA GLY A 325 12.43 14.23 31.63
C GLY A 325 13.38 15.21 30.93
N TYR A 326 12.90 15.98 29.94
CA TYR A 326 13.71 16.97 29.23
C TYR A 326 13.70 18.33 29.97
N GLU A 327 14.43 18.42 31.09
CA GLU A 327 14.32 19.51 32.07
C GLU A 327 14.63 20.92 31.53
N GLU A 328 15.68 21.08 30.73
CA GLU A 328 16.09 22.39 30.20
C GLU A 328 15.10 22.90 29.13
N ALA A 329 14.71 22.04 28.18
CA ALA A 329 13.64 22.35 27.25
C ALA A 329 12.28 22.60 27.95
N LEU A 330 11.96 21.85 29.01
CA LEU A 330 10.76 22.06 29.81
C LEU A 330 10.77 23.44 30.48
N SER A 331 11.89 23.81 31.10
CA SER A 331 12.08 25.11 31.74
C SER A 331 11.87 26.25 30.74
N TRP A 332 12.51 26.17 29.57
CA TRP A 332 12.35 27.16 28.52
C TRP A 332 10.90 27.24 27.99
N LEU A 333 10.21 26.10 27.81
CA LEU A 333 8.83 26.08 27.34
C LEU A 333 7.83 26.68 28.34
N ILE A 334 8.04 26.45 29.64
CA ILE A 334 7.23 27.04 30.71
C ILE A 334 7.45 28.55 30.74
N ASP A 335 8.69 29.00 30.66
CA ASP A 335 9.02 30.42 30.62
C ASP A 335 8.48 31.11 29.35
N PHE A 336 8.64 30.49 28.18
CA PHE A 336 8.04 30.97 26.93
C PHE A 336 6.51 31.07 27.02
N LYS A 337 5.84 30.08 27.63
CA LYS A 337 4.40 30.13 27.91
C LYS A 337 4.06 31.33 28.79
N ASN A 338 4.76 31.52 29.90
CA ASN A 338 4.49 32.61 30.84
C ASN A 338 4.68 33.99 30.20
N ARG A 339 5.66 34.14 29.30
CA ARG A 339 5.91 35.37 28.54
C ARG A 339 4.86 35.68 27.46
N THR A 340 4.11 34.69 26.99
CA THR A 340 3.25 34.80 25.79
C THR A 340 1.75 34.67 26.04
N VAL A 341 1.31 34.49 27.30
CA VAL A 341 -0.11 34.26 27.64
C VAL A 341 -0.79 35.56 28.09
N ASP A 342 -1.85 35.95 27.39
CA ASP A 342 -2.90 36.82 27.94
C ASP A 342 -3.81 35.96 28.83
N LEU A 343 -3.51 35.94 30.13
CA LEU A 343 -4.16 35.07 31.13
C LEU A 343 -5.67 35.26 31.21
N ALA A 344 -6.20 36.42 30.81
CA ALA A 344 -7.63 36.72 30.88
C ALA A 344 -8.41 36.04 29.76
N LEU A 345 -7.89 36.06 28.53
CA LEU A 345 -8.55 35.47 27.36
C LEU A 345 -8.60 33.93 27.44
N GLU A 346 -7.58 33.32 28.03
CA GLU A 346 -7.48 31.86 28.14
C GLU A 346 -8.38 31.31 29.25
N LYS A 347 -8.52 32.02 30.39
CA LYS A 347 -9.52 31.69 31.41
C LYS A 347 -10.94 31.72 30.84
N LEU A 348 -11.28 32.77 30.08
CA LEU A 348 -12.59 32.88 29.41
C LEU A 348 -12.84 31.75 28.40
N ARG A 349 -11.81 31.29 27.67
CA ARG A 349 -11.94 30.17 26.74
C ARG A 349 -12.09 28.82 27.43
N VAL A 350 -11.35 28.60 28.52
CA VAL A 350 -11.44 27.38 29.32
C VAL A 350 -12.80 27.32 30.01
N GLU A 351 -13.26 28.43 30.59
CA GLU A 351 -14.60 28.54 31.17
C GLU A 351 -15.70 28.34 30.12
N ALA A 352 -15.60 28.96 28.94
CA ALA A 352 -16.54 28.75 27.84
C ALA A 352 -16.52 27.31 27.29
N LYS A 353 -15.36 26.65 27.29
CA LYS A 353 -15.21 25.25 26.88
C LYS A 353 -15.80 24.29 27.93
N MET A 354 -15.54 24.51 29.22
CA MET A 354 -16.18 23.77 30.31
C MET A 354 -17.70 23.94 30.27
N LEU A 355 -18.20 25.17 30.09
CA LEU A 355 -19.63 25.43 29.97
C LEU A 355 -20.23 24.71 28.77
N LYS A 356 -19.53 24.69 27.63
CA LYS A 356 -19.95 23.98 26.42
C LYS A 356 -19.94 22.46 26.61
N GLU A 357 -18.93 21.90 27.27
CA GLU A 357 -18.83 20.46 27.56
C GLU A 357 -19.89 20.01 28.57
N LEU A 358 -20.25 20.84 29.55
CA LEU A 358 -21.37 20.62 30.48
C LEU A 358 -22.75 20.74 29.79
N MET A 359 -22.86 21.51 28.70
CA MET A 359 -24.09 21.72 27.92
C MET A 359 -24.23 20.79 26.70
N GLU A 360 -23.21 19.99 26.36
CA GLU A 360 -23.25 19.10 25.20
C GLU A 360 -24.16 17.90 25.48
N ASN A 361 -25.36 17.91 24.89
CA ASN A 361 -26.26 16.75 24.86
C ASN A 361 -25.47 15.53 24.34
N PRO A 362 -25.53 14.35 25.01
CA PRO A 362 -24.82 13.14 24.57
C PRO A 362 -25.15 12.74 23.13
N ASN A 363 -26.34 13.09 22.63
CA ASN A 363 -26.78 12.89 21.23
C ASN A 363 -26.40 14.01 20.26
N SER A 364 -25.61 14.99 20.68
CA SER A 364 -25.16 16.07 19.80
C SER A 364 -24.31 15.52 18.65
N VAL A 365 -24.43 16.15 17.48
CA VAL A 365 -23.69 15.74 16.27
C VAL A 365 -22.17 15.79 16.49
N SER A 366 -21.71 16.73 17.32
CA SER A 366 -20.29 16.90 17.69
C SER A 366 -19.78 15.70 18.50
N ALA A 367 -20.48 15.32 19.57
CA ALA A 367 -20.11 14.18 20.41
C ALA A 367 -20.17 12.86 19.65
N MET A 368 -21.24 12.63 18.87
CA MET A 368 -21.45 11.38 18.14
C MET A 368 -20.41 11.14 17.03
N LYS A 369 -19.87 12.18 16.38
CA LYS A 369 -18.83 12.05 15.34
C LYS A 369 -17.51 11.46 15.86
N LYS A 370 -17.25 11.54 17.16
CA LYS A 370 -16.06 10.94 17.79
C LYS A 370 -16.11 9.41 17.67
N LYS A 371 -17.27 8.81 17.93
CA LYS A 371 -17.47 7.35 18.00
C LYS A 371 -18.10 6.74 16.74
N TRP A 372 -18.94 7.50 16.03
CA TRP A 372 -19.78 7.00 14.95
C TRP A 372 -19.46 7.67 13.61
N ARG A 373 -19.25 6.85 12.58
CA ARG A 373 -19.44 7.25 11.18
C ARG A 373 -20.80 6.78 10.70
N TYR A 374 -21.46 7.64 9.96
CA TYR A 374 -22.80 7.40 9.45
C TYR A 374 -23.01 8.09 8.11
N LYS A 375 -23.97 7.59 7.33
CA LYS A 375 -24.40 8.13 6.04
C LYS A 375 -25.88 8.46 6.10
N LYS A 376 -26.28 9.59 5.52
CA LYS A 376 -27.69 9.96 5.34
C LYS A 376 -28.31 9.15 4.18
N GLN A 377 -29.48 8.58 4.42
CA GLN A 377 -30.28 7.85 3.42
C GLN A 377 -31.31 8.78 2.76
N GLU A 378 -31.86 8.37 1.61
CA GLU A 378 -32.81 9.16 0.81
C GLU A 378 -34.09 9.54 1.57
N ASN A 379 -34.54 8.66 2.46
CA ASN A 379 -35.69 8.85 3.36
C ASN A 379 -35.40 9.74 4.58
N ASN A 380 -34.32 10.51 4.58
CA ASN A 380 -33.89 11.38 5.68
C ASN A 380 -33.61 10.64 7.01
N THR A 381 -33.14 9.39 6.95
CA THR A 381 -32.64 8.65 8.11
C THR A 381 -31.14 8.39 8.01
N LEU A 382 -30.54 7.78 9.04
CA LEU A 382 -29.10 7.49 9.10
C LEU A 382 -28.82 5.99 9.06
N GLN A 383 -27.75 5.64 8.36
CA GLN A 383 -27.10 4.35 8.40
C GLN A 383 -25.75 4.47 9.12
N ILE A 384 -25.48 3.62 10.12
CA ILE A 384 -24.15 3.52 10.73
C ILE A 384 -23.20 2.80 9.77
N THR A 385 -22.04 3.39 9.47
CA THR A 385 -21.07 2.83 8.51
C THR A 385 -19.74 2.47 9.13
N SER A 386 -19.42 2.99 10.32
CA SER A 386 -18.25 2.54 11.08
C SER A 386 -18.38 2.94 12.54
N TYR A 387 -18.11 2.00 13.43
CA TYR A 387 -17.78 2.29 14.82
C TYR A 387 -16.29 2.62 14.96
N LYS A 388 -15.96 3.54 15.87
CA LYS A 388 -14.60 3.99 16.19
C LYS A 388 -14.31 4.00 17.70
N GLY A 389 -15.30 3.65 18.52
CA GLY A 389 -15.13 3.62 19.96
C GLY A 389 -14.23 2.48 20.42
N ASP A 390 -13.92 2.50 21.70
CA ASP A 390 -13.11 1.52 22.43
C ASP A 390 -13.89 0.82 23.54
N GLU A 391 -15.19 1.09 23.65
CA GLU A 391 -16.07 0.50 24.66
C GLU A 391 -16.27 -1.01 24.44
N GLU A 392 -16.27 -1.76 25.55
CA GLU A 392 -16.62 -3.18 25.57
C GLU A 392 -18.15 -3.40 25.44
N HIS A 393 -18.94 -2.45 25.92
CA HIS A 393 -20.40 -2.48 25.87
C HIS A 393 -20.90 -1.33 24.98
N VAL A 394 -21.46 -1.69 23.83
CA VAL A 394 -21.81 -0.73 22.78
C VAL A 394 -23.31 -0.62 22.62
N GLU A 395 -23.85 0.56 22.92
CA GLU A 395 -25.22 0.93 22.61
C GLU A 395 -25.25 1.79 21.36
N ILE A 396 -25.86 1.28 20.28
CA ILE A 396 -25.96 2.05 19.04
C ILE A 396 -27.02 3.15 19.27
N PRO A 397 -26.72 4.42 18.94
CA PRO A 397 -27.66 5.50 19.16
C PRO A 397 -28.90 5.34 18.28
N SER A 398 -30.09 5.52 18.87
CA SER A 398 -31.36 5.55 18.13
C SER A 398 -31.51 6.83 17.29
N MET A 399 -30.81 7.90 17.67
CA MET A 399 -30.77 9.19 16.99
C MET A 399 -29.39 9.83 17.07
N ILE A 400 -28.98 10.52 16.01
CA ILE A 400 -27.82 11.42 16.02
C ILE A 400 -28.30 12.82 15.65
N GLY A 401 -28.15 13.76 16.57
CA GLY A 401 -28.84 15.06 16.49
C GLY A 401 -30.36 14.87 16.50
N ARG A 402 -31.03 15.27 15.42
CA ARG A 402 -32.49 15.13 15.24
C ARG A 402 -32.89 14.03 14.24
N VAL A 403 -31.93 13.23 13.78
CA VAL A 403 -32.14 12.25 12.70
C VAL A 403 -32.07 10.83 13.25
N LYS A 404 -33.06 9.99 12.92
CA LYS A 404 -33.15 8.60 13.38
C LYS A 404 -32.14 7.70 12.68
N VAL A 405 -31.55 6.77 13.44
CA VAL A 405 -30.73 5.68 12.90
C VAL A 405 -31.64 4.51 12.56
N THR A 406 -31.60 4.04 11.31
CA THR A 406 -32.51 2.99 10.82
C THR A 406 -31.82 1.79 10.20
N SER A 407 -30.51 1.81 10.03
CA SER A 407 -29.77 0.66 9.50
C SER A 407 -28.32 0.64 9.96
N ILE A 408 -27.74 -0.56 9.96
CA ILE A 408 -26.31 -0.80 10.16
C ILE A 408 -25.74 -1.24 8.82
N GLY A 409 -24.73 -0.53 8.33
CA GLY A 409 -24.14 -0.76 7.01
C GLY A 409 -23.14 -1.92 6.99
N ARG A 410 -22.69 -2.24 5.77
CA ARG A 410 -21.65 -3.25 5.51
C ARG A 410 -20.42 -2.99 6.37
N GLU A 411 -19.94 -4.03 7.06
CA GLU A 411 -18.71 -4.01 7.86
C GLU A 411 -18.63 -2.85 8.90
N ALA A 412 -19.77 -2.39 9.42
CA ALA A 412 -19.81 -1.25 10.34
C ALA A 412 -19.00 -1.49 11.63
N PHE A 413 -19.03 -2.72 12.14
CA PHE A 413 -18.32 -3.20 13.33
C PHE A 413 -17.30 -4.31 13.02
N SER A 414 -17.18 -4.74 11.76
CA SER A 414 -16.27 -5.82 11.37
C SER A 414 -14.84 -5.58 11.85
N ALA A 415 -14.29 -6.58 12.55
CA ALA A 415 -12.90 -6.62 12.98
C ALA A 415 -11.95 -7.21 11.91
N ARG A 416 -12.52 -7.56 10.75
CA ARG A 416 -11.82 -8.08 9.57
C ARG A 416 -11.94 -7.15 8.35
N ALA A 417 -12.49 -5.95 8.51
CA ALA A 417 -12.64 -5.04 7.39
C ALA A 417 -11.26 -4.59 6.87
N SER A 418 -11.02 -4.75 5.57
CA SER A 418 -9.73 -4.49 4.90
C SER A 418 -9.21 -3.05 5.07
N ARG A 419 -10.11 -2.11 5.37
CA ARG A 419 -9.84 -0.68 5.56
C ARG A 419 -9.20 -0.29 6.91
N ILE A 420 -8.97 -1.25 7.81
CA ILE A 420 -8.56 -1.00 9.20
C ILE A 420 -7.10 -1.45 9.39
N LYS A 421 -6.25 -0.60 9.97
CA LYS A 421 -4.85 -0.91 10.27
C LYS A 421 -4.72 -1.51 11.68
N ASN A 422 -3.74 -2.42 11.86
CA ASN A 422 -3.53 -3.28 13.03
C ASN A 422 -3.53 -2.53 14.38
N ALA A 423 -4.71 -2.46 15.01
CA ALA A 423 -5.02 -2.30 16.43
C ALA A 423 -6.56 -2.17 16.52
N ASP A 424 -7.30 -3.25 16.27
CA ASP A 424 -8.76 -3.15 16.17
C ASP A 424 -9.44 -3.25 17.54
N ASN A 425 -9.80 -2.09 18.09
CA ASN A 425 -10.59 -2.00 19.33
C ASN A 425 -11.92 -2.75 19.25
N ARG A 426 -12.47 -3.02 18.05
CA ARG A 426 -13.70 -3.81 17.88
C ARG A 426 -13.56 -5.27 18.28
N ARG A 427 -12.33 -5.78 18.44
CA ARG A 427 -12.07 -7.11 19.02
C ARG A 427 -12.32 -7.17 20.53
N LYS A 428 -12.54 -6.03 21.20
CA LYS A 428 -12.83 -5.97 22.65
C LYS A 428 -14.32 -5.86 22.96
N ILE A 429 -15.18 -5.66 21.94
CA ILE A 429 -16.62 -5.52 22.15
C ILE A 429 -17.17 -6.85 22.68
N LYS A 430 -17.79 -6.82 23.85
CA LYS A 430 -18.45 -7.94 24.53
C LYS A 430 -19.96 -7.95 24.33
N SER A 431 -20.59 -6.78 24.23
CA SER A 431 -22.04 -6.72 23.99
C SER A 431 -22.45 -5.58 23.08
N VAL A 432 -23.45 -5.82 22.23
CA VAL A 432 -24.04 -4.79 21.36
C VAL A 432 -25.54 -4.70 21.58
N ILE A 433 -26.05 -3.48 21.81
CA ILE A 433 -27.49 -3.18 21.82
C ILE A 433 -27.84 -2.42 20.55
N ILE A 434 -28.67 -3.05 19.70
CA ILE A 434 -29.23 -2.41 18.51
C ILE A 434 -30.56 -1.74 18.92
N PRO A 435 -30.74 -0.42 18.67
CA PRO A 435 -31.90 0.32 19.14
C PRO A 435 -33.14 0.02 18.30
N GLU A 436 -34.31 0.14 18.93
CA GLU A 436 -35.60 0.16 18.26
C GLU A 436 -35.63 1.20 17.12
N GLY A 437 -36.16 0.80 15.96
CA GLY A 437 -36.21 1.61 14.74
C GLY A 437 -35.17 1.22 13.70
N VAL A 438 -34.13 0.46 14.06
CA VAL A 438 -33.24 -0.19 13.10
C VAL A 438 -34.00 -1.29 12.36
N LYS A 439 -33.96 -1.23 11.03
CA LYS A 439 -34.68 -2.13 10.11
C LYS A 439 -33.77 -3.18 9.48
N GLU A 440 -32.48 -2.89 9.34
CA GLU A 440 -31.56 -3.71 8.56
C GLU A 440 -30.17 -3.77 9.20
N VAL A 441 -29.60 -4.99 9.22
CA VAL A 441 -28.21 -5.26 9.59
C VAL A 441 -27.47 -5.71 8.33
N GLY A 442 -26.49 -4.93 7.89
CA GLY A 442 -25.80 -5.12 6.61
C GLY A 442 -24.76 -6.24 6.61
N GLU A 443 -24.23 -6.50 5.41
CA GLU A 443 -23.28 -7.59 5.15
C GLU A 443 -22.03 -7.48 6.03
N SER A 444 -21.64 -8.58 6.66
CA SER A 444 -20.46 -8.65 7.53
C SER A 444 -20.45 -7.59 8.63
N ALA A 445 -21.60 -7.07 9.07
CA ALA A 445 -21.68 -5.94 10.00
C ALA A 445 -20.81 -6.12 11.25
N PHE A 446 -20.77 -7.31 11.85
CA PHE A 446 -20.02 -7.69 13.05
C PHE A 446 -18.97 -8.76 12.79
N ARG A 447 -18.53 -8.93 11.53
CA ARG A 447 -17.63 -10.02 11.14
C ARG A 447 -16.30 -10.00 11.93
N GLY A 448 -15.96 -11.14 12.54
CA GLY A 448 -14.72 -11.36 13.28
C GLY A 448 -14.63 -10.65 14.62
N CYS A 449 -15.74 -10.12 15.14
CA CYS A 449 -15.82 -9.59 16.50
C CYS A 449 -15.81 -10.75 17.52
N GLU A 450 -14.63 -11.37 17.67
CA GLU A 450 -14.43 -12.63 18.39
C GLU A 450 -14.83 -12.57 19.87
N SER A 451 -14.79 -11.39 20.50
CA SER A 451 -15.15 -11.21 21.92
C SER A 451 -16.63 -10.94 22.19
N ILE A 452 -17.48 -10.75 21.16
CA ILE A 452 -18.90 -10.46 21.40
C ILE A 452 -19.55 -11.70 22.01
N GLU A 453 -20.17 -11.53 23.17
CA GLU A 453 -20.90 -12.55 23.91
C GLU A 453 -22.41 -12.46 23.71
N THR A 454 -22.94 -11.23 23.56
CA THR A 454 -24.39 -10.99 23.41
C THR A 454 -24.68 -9.87 22.40
N ILE A 455 -25.73 -10.06 21.61
CA ILE A 455 -26.27 -9.02 20.71
C ILE A 455 -27.79 -8.95 20.90
N LYS A 456 -28.29 -7.79 21.31
CA LYS A 456 -29.74 -7.54 21.40
C LYS A 456 -30.25 -7.00 20.08
N VAL A 457 -30.99 -7.84 19.33
CA VAL A 457 -31.61 -7.47 18.05
C VAL A 457 -33.09 -7.09 18.30
N PRO A 458 -33.51 -5.85 18.00
CA PRO A 458 -34.87 -5.40 18.26
C PRO A 458 -35.85 -5.95 17.23
N LYS A 459 -37.12 -6.03 17.61
CA LYS A 459 -38.19 -6.57 16.75
C LYS A 459 -38.40 -5.80 15.44
N THR A 460 -37.89 -4.57 15.35
CA THR A 460 -37.98 -3.74 14.14
C THR A 460 -37.05 -4.20 13.01
N VAL A 461 -36.05 -5.04 13.29
CA VAL A 461 -35.13 -5.56 12.28
C VAL A 461 -35.87 -6.53 11.38
N LYS A 462 -35.91 -6.22 10.08
CA LYS A 462 -36.58 -7.01 9.04
C LYS A 462 -35.61 -7.83 8.20
N LYS A 463 -34.35 -7.41 8.11
CA LYS A 463 -33.32 -8.06 7.30
C LYS A 463 -31.97 -8.12 8.02
N ILE A 464 -31.32 -9.28 7.97
CA ILE A 464 -29.93 -9.50 8.37
C ILE A 464 -29.19 -10.10 7.16
N ASP A 465 -28.19 -9.38 6.66
CA ASP A 465 -27.49 -9.70 5.42
C ASP A 465 -26.33 -10.70 5.61
N GLU A 466 -25.71 -11.09 4.50
CA GLU A 466 -24.70 -12.16 4.47
C GLU A 466 -23.59 -11.97 5.51
N TYR A 467 -23.25 -13.06 6.21
CA TYR A 467 -22.14 -13.10 7.18
C TYR A 467 -22.19 -12.05 8.29
N ALA A 468 -23.36 -11.48 8.60
CA ALA A 468 -23.49 -10.36 9.55
C ALA A 468 -22.79 -10.60 10.90
N PHE A 469 -22.80 -11.82 11.42
CA PHE A 469 -22.15 -12.21 12.67
C PHE A 469 -21.02 -13.25 12.47
N GLU A 470 -20.50 -13.41 11.25
CA GLU A 470 -19.49 -14.43 10.95
C GLU A 470 -18.25 -14.28 11.86
N GLY A 471 -17.85 -15.35 12.52
CA GLY A 471 -16.66 -15.39 13.37
C GLY A 471 -16.81 -14.63 14.69
N CYS A 472 -18.03 -14.32 15.14
CA CYS A 472 -18.29 -13.93 16.54
C CYS A 472 -18.18 -15.18 17.43
N SER A 473 -16.96 -15.69 17.62
CA SER A 473 -16.69 -17.01 18.20
C SER A 473 -17.20 -17.17 19.63
N ASN A 474 -17.28 -16.07 20.40
CA ASN A 474 -17.76 -16.08 21.78
C ASN A 474 -19.26 -15.74 21.93
N LEU A 475 -20.01 -15.56 20.84
CA LEU A 475 -21.43 -15.23 20.91
C LEU A 475 -22.19 -16.42 21.52
N LYS A 476 -22.74 -16.23 22.72
CA LYS A 476 -23.43 -17.29 23.48
C LYS A 476 -24.94 -17.27 23.28
N GLU A 477 -25.50 -16.06 23.15
CA GLU A 477 -26.93 -15.85 23.04
C GLU A 477 -27.25 -14.73 22.06
N ILE A 478 -28.24 -14.99 21.20
CA ILE A 478 -28.85 -13.99 20.34
C ILE A 478 -30.31 -14.37 20.11
N VAL A 479 -31.20 -13.38 20.25
CA VAL A 479 -32.63 -13.55 19.95
C VAL A 479 -32.89 -12.84 18.63
N LEU A 480 -33.44 -13.57 17.65
CA LEU A 480 -33.81 -13.00 16.37
C LEU A 480 -35.28 -12.56 16.36
N PRO A 481 -35.63 -11.48 15.64
CA PRO A 481 -37.02 -11.10 15.44
C PRO A 481 -37.80 -12.20 14.70
N GLN A 482 -39.05 -12.42 15.09
CA GLN A 482 -39.94 -13.29 14.30
C GLN A 482 -40.03 -12.81 12.85
N LYS A 483 -39.92 -13.76 11.91
CA LYS A 483 -39.97 -13.51 10.46
C LYS A 483 -38.84 -12.62 9.91
N VAL A 484 -37.74 -12.43 10.64
CA VAL A 484 -36.56 -11.75 10.09
C VAL A 484 -36.07 -12.48 8.84
N LYS A 485 -35.78 -11.73 7.77
CA LYS A 485 -35.14 -12.30 6.58
C LYS A 485 -33.64 -12.39 6.82
N THR A 486 -33.10 -13.60 6.73
CA THR A 486 -31.67 -13.87 6.93
C THR A 486 -31.04 -14.36 5.63
N GLU A 487 -29.85 -13.88 5.33
CA GLU A 487 -29.08 -14.31 4.15
C GLU A 487 -28.03 -15.37 4.51
N LYS A 488 -27.08 -15.61 3.60
CA LYS A 488 -26.08 -16.68 3.71
C LYS A 488 -25.20 -16.53 4.96
N GLY A 489 -25.08 -17.63 5.72
CA GLY A 489 -24.00 -17.83 6.68
C GLY A 489 -23.93 -16.81 7.81
N ILE A 490 -25.07 -16.24 8.24
CA ILE A 490 -25.11 -15.14 9.22
C ILE A 490 -24.40 -15.47 10.54
N PHE A 491 -24.34 -16.75 10.93
CA PHE A 491 -23.66 -17.24 12.14
C PHE A 491 -22.46 -18.16 11.86
N SER A 492 -21.91 -18.13 10.64
CA SER A 492 -20.74 -18.96 10.30
C SER A 492 -19.58 -18.69 11.26
N GLY A 493 -19.01 -19.71 11.88
CA GLY A 493 -17.93 -19.56 12.88
C GLY A 493 -18.36 -18.98 14.24
N CYS A 494 -19.66 -18.90 14.55
CA CYS A 494 -20.15 -18.60 15.91
C CYS A 494 -20.09 -19.85 16.79
N LEU A 495 -18.88 -20.23 17.21
CA LEU A 495 -18.62 -21.52 17.86
C LEU A 495 -19.34 -21.69 19.21
N SER A 496 -19.46 -20.61 20.00
CA SER A 496 -20.12 -20.64 21.30
C SER A 496 -21.65 -20.60 21.24
N LEU A 497 -22.23 -20.36 20.07
CA LEU A 497 -23.69 -20.37 19.86
C LEU A 497 -24.21 -21.78 19.55
N CYS A 498 -23.31 -22.73 19.27
CA CYS A 498 -23.68 -24.08 18.93
C CYS A 498 -24.15 -24.86 20.16
N ASN A 499 -25.14 -25.72 20.00
CA ASN A 499 -25.49 -26.72 21.00
C ASN A 499 -24.41 -27.83 21.11
N GLU A 500 -24.66 -28.83 21.96
CA GLU A 500 -23.76 -29.98 22.19
C GLU A 500 -23.46 -30.79 20.91
N ASP A 501 -24.40 -30.81 19.96
CA ASP A 501 -24.27 -31.46 18.65
C ASP A 501 -23.56 -30.58 17.62
N GLY A 502 -23.19 -29.35 17.98
CA GLY A 502 -22.53 -28.43 17.07
C GLY A 502 -23.45 -27.70 16.11
N LEU A 503 -24.75 -27.70 16.37
CA LEU A 503 -25.78 -27.03 15.56
C LEU A 503 -26.12 -25.66 16.14
N ILE A 504 -26.32 -24.68 15.27
CA ILE A 504 -26.80 -23.35 15.63
C ILE A 504 -28.31 -23.31 15.39
N ILE A 505 -29.07 -23.51 16.46
CA ILE A 505 -30.53 -23.55 16.45
C ILE A 505 -31.04 -22.35 17.24
N LEU A 506 -31.94 -21.57 16.64
CA LEU A 506 -32.65 -20.48 17.29
C LEU A 506 -34.14 -20.69 17.05
N ASP A 507 -34.92 -20.75 18.13
CA ASP A 507 -36.32 -21.19 18.11
C ASP A 507 -36.45 -22.57 17.43
N ASP A 508 -37.20 -22.68 16.34
CA ASP A 508 -37.43 -23.88 15.55
C ASP A 508 -36.64 -23.91 14.22
N VAL A 509 -35.60 -23.08 14.11
CA VAL A 509 -34.83 -22.88 12.87
C VAL A 509 -33.36 -23.23 13.04
N LEU A 510 -32.86 -24.10 12.16
CA LEU A 510 -31.44 -24.42 12.04
C LEU A 510 -30.73 -23.42 11.12
N TYR A 511 -29.77 -22.67 11.67
CA TYR A 511 -29.06 -21.60 10.95
C TYR A 511 -27.64 -21.94 10.53
N GLY A 512 -27.02 -22.95 11.15
CA GLY A 512 -25.60 -23.19 11.01
C GLY A 512 -25.15 -24.45 11.72
N TRP A 513 -23.90 -24.83 11.50
CA TRP A 513 -23.22 -25.89 12.23
C TRP A 513 -21.71 -25.65 12.27
N LYS A 514 -21.02 -26.33 13.19
CA LYS A 514 -19.54 -26.33 13.31
C LYS A 514 -18.86 -27.52 12.62
N GLY A 515 -19.64 -28.41 12.00
CA GLY A 515 -19.18 -29.70 11.50
C GLY A 515 -19.37 -30.84 12.50
N LEU A 516 -19.13 -32.06 12.03
CA LEU A 516 -19.24 -33.30 12.79
C LEU A 516 -18.12 -33.49 13.81
N LYS A 517 -18.36 -34.30 14.84
CA LYS A 517 -17.27 -34.80 15.69
C LYS A 517 -16.42 -35.79 14.88
N GLN A 518 -15.15 -35.93 15.25
CA GLN A 518 -14.21 -36.77 14.52
C GLN A 518 -14.71 -38.23 14.43
N GLY A 519 -14.82 -38.75 13.21
CA GLY A 519 -15.24 -40.13 12.93
C GLY A 519 -16.75 -40.31 12.68
N GLU A 520 -17.57 -39.29 12.95
CA GLU A 520 -18.99 -39.35 12.63
C GLU A 520 -19.23 -39.24 11.11
N LYS A 521 -20.29 -39.90 10.65
CA LYS A 521 -20.74 -39.90 9.25
C LYS A 521 -22.23 -39.60 9.11
N ILE A 522 -22.96 -39.57 10.22
CA ILE A 522 -24.40 -39.37 10.25
C ILE A 522 -24.66 -38.17 11.15
N LEU A 523 -25.41 -37.21 10.65
CA LEU A 523 -25.92 -36.08 11.44
C LEU A 523 -27.42 -36.28 11.68
N VAL A 524 -27.83 -36.27 12.94
CA VAL A 524 -29.24 -36.28 13.31
C VAL A 524 -29.65 -34.85 13.64
N ILE A 525 -30.62 -34.31 12.90
CA ILE A 525 -31.20 -33.01 13.20
C ILE A 525 -32.28 -33.22 14.28
N PRO A 526 -32.24 -32.50 15.41
CA PRO A 526 -33.20 -32.68 16.51
C PRO A 526 -34.66 -32.50 16.09
N GLU A 527 -35.55 -33.21 16.79
CA GLU A 527 -37.00 -33.01 16.65
C GLU A 527 -37.43 -31.59 17.04
N GLY A 528 -38.55 -31.15 16.45
CA GLY A 528 -39.09 -29.79 16.66
C GLY A 528 -38.53 -28.72 15.72
N ILE A 529 -37.48 -29.02 14.94
CA ILE A 529 -36.99 -28.11 13.89
C ILE A 529 -37.96 -28.10 12.71
N THR A 530 -38.58 -26.95 12.44
CA THR A 530 -39.52 -26.77 11.33
C THR A 530 -38.86 -26.21 10.09
N LYS A 531 -37.65 -25.64 10.21
CA LYS A 531 -36.96 -25.00 9.09
C LYS A 531 -35.44 -25.12 9.15
N ILE A 532 -34.83 -25.37 8.00
CA ILE A 532 -33.39 -25.19 7.78
C ILE A 532 -33.18 -23.90 6.99
N ALA A 533 -32.40 -22.96 7.52
CA ALA A 533 -32.18 -21.67 6.91
C ALA A 533 -31.29 -21.76 5.65
N LYS A 534 -31.20 -20.64 4.91
CA LYS A 534 -30.30 -20.51 3.76
C LYS A 534 -28.86 -20.83 4.19
N CYS A 535 -28.22 -21.76 3.49
CA CYS A 535 -26.87 -22.24 3.79
C CYS A 535 -26.71 -22.86 5.20
N GLY A 536 -27.79 -23.34 5.83
CA GLY A 536 -27.77 -23.80 7.23
C GLY A 536 -26.75 -24.92 7.53
N LEU A 537 -26.47 -25.79 6.57
CA LEU A 537 -25.46 -26.85 6.68
C LEU A 537 -24.46 -26.82 5.51
N SER A 538 -24.47 -25.76 4.69
CA SER A 538 -23.60 -25.69 3.52
C SER A 538 -22.15 -25.51 3.92
N ASP A 539 -21.25 -26.27 3.32
CA ASP A 539 -19.82 -26.16 3.58
C ASP A 539 -19.05 -26.69 2.36
N TYR A 540 -18.08 -25.90 1.87
CA TYR A 540 -17.33 -26.17 0.65
C TYR A 540 -15.87 -26.54 0.91
N PHE A 541 -15.38 -26.27 2.12
CA PHE A 541 -13.93 -26.23 2.38
C PHE A 541 -13.53 -26.92 3.69
N SER A 542 -14.46 -27.42 4.50
CA SER A 542 -14.10 -28.21 5.68
C SER A 542 -14.03 -29.71 5.36
N TYR A 543 -13.03 -30.36 5.96
CA TYR A 543 -12.87 -31.81 5.91
C TYR A 543 -14.05 -32.57 6.55
N TYR A 544 -14.76 -31.93 7.50
CA TYR A 544 -15.92 -32.51 8.18
C TYR A 544 -17.12 -32.67 7.24
N ALA A 545 -17.31 -31.73 6.33
CA ALA A 545 -18.38 -31.78 5.32
C ALA A 545 -18.18 -32.91 4.30
N TRP A 546 -16.94 -33.38 4.12
CA TRP A 546 -16.60 -34.48 3.22
C TRP A 546 -16.80 -35.86 3.85
N SER A 547 -16.82 -35.96 5.18
CA SER A 547 -17.08 -37.23 5.89
C SER A 547 -18.56 -37.51 6.13
N LEU A 548 -19.41 -36.47 6.16
CA LEU A 548 -20.86 -36.60 6.33
C LEU A 548 -21.50 -37.35 5.14
N LYS A 549 -22.10 -38.51 5.40
CA LYS A 549 -22.74 -39.39 4.41
C LYS A 549 -24.26 -39.42 4.49
N GLU A 550 -24.83 -39.22 5.67
CA GLU A 550 -26.28 -39.25 5.89
C GLU A 550 -26.73 -38.14 6.83
N ILE A 551 -27.89 -37.55 6.54
CA ILE A 551 -28.59 -36.63 7.43
C ILE A 551 -29.97 -37.23 7.72
N VAL A 552 -30.28 -37.35 9.00
CA VAL A 552 -31.62 -37.70 9.49
C VAL A 552 -32.37 -36.40 9.79
N LEU A 553 -33.43 -36.14 9.04
CA LEU A 553 -34.28 -34.96 9.19
C LEU A 553 -35.48 -35.28 10.09
N PRO A 554 -35.97 -34.30 10.89
CA PRO A 554 -37.09 -34.53 11.80
C PRO A 554 -38.43 -34.54 11.06
N ASP A 555 -39.38 -35.32 11.57
CA ASP A 555 -40.69 -35.51 10.94
C ASP A 555 -41.53 -34.22 10.86
N GLY A 556 -41.20 -33.21 11.69
CA GLY A 556 -41.86 -31.90 11.70
C GLY A 556 -41.32 -30.88 10.69
N LEU A 557 -40.30 -31.22 9.88
CA LEU A 557 -39.63 -30.26 9.01
C LEU A 557 -40.54 -29.75 7.89
N LEU A 558 -40.71 -28.44 7.76
CA LEU A 558 -41.61 -27.82 6.76
C LEU A 558 -40.84 -27.17 5.60
N GLU A 559 -39.67 -26.58 5.86
CA GLU A 559 -38.91 -25.81 4.86
C GLU A 559 -37.41 -26.14 4.88
N ILE A 560 -36.86 -26.43 3.70
CA ILE A 560 -35.42 -26.52 3.45
C ILE A 560 -35.00 -25.29 2.65
N GLY A 561 -34.11 -24.48 3.22
CA GLY A 561 -33.65 -23.22 2.66
C GLY A 561 -32.77 -23.34 1.42
N GLU A 562 -32.53 -22.19 0.77
CA GLU A 562 -31.61 -22.08 -0.37
C GLU A 562 -30.21 -22.57 0.01
N ALA A 563 -29.62 -23.42 -0.83
CA ALA A 563 -28.29 -23.99 -0.63
C ALA A 563 -28.08 -24.66 0.74
N ALA A 564 -29.15 -25.10 1.43
CA ALA A 564 -29.10 -25.61 2.80
C ALA A 564 -28.06 -26.73 3.00
N PHE A 565 -27.95 -27.64 2.03
CA PHE A 565 -27.02 -28.77 2.00
C PHE A 565 -26.04 -28.67 0.83
N LYS A 566 -25.73 -27.45 0.36
CA LYS A 566 -24.85 -27.31 -0.80
C LYS A 566 -23.40 -27.63 -0.43
N GLY A 567 -22.75 -28.50 -1.19
CA GLY A 567 -21.32 -28.85 -1.04
C GLY A 567 -20.99 -29.94 -0.02
N ILE A 568 -21.98 -30.43 0.75
CA ILE A 568 -21.77 -31.57 1.64
C ILE A 568 -21.82 -32.88 0.85
N HIS A 569 -20.92 -33.83 1.13
CA HIS A 569 -20.75 -35.07 0.36
C HIS A 569 -21.79 -36.15 0.71
N LEU A 570 -23.03 -35.72 0.91
CA LEU A 570 -24.18 -36.51 1.33
C LEU A 570 -24.49 -37.60 0.30
N GLU A 571 -24.57 -38.86 0.73
CA GLU A 571 -24.88 -40.02 -0.12
C GLU A 571 -26.35 -40.44 0.01
N LYS A 572 -26.93 -40.25 1.19
CA LYS A 572 -28.31 -40.63 1.51
C LYS A 572 -29.03 -39.50 2.25
N ILE A 573 -30.25 -39.21 1.82
CA ILE A 573 -31.18 -38.36 2.57
C ILE A 573 -32.61 -38.78 2.31
N ASN A 574 -33.39 -38.87 3.39
CA ASN A 574 -34.83 -39.04 3.33
C ASN A 574 -35.47 -37.70 3.67
N ILE A 575 -36.20 -37.10 2.73
CA ILE A 575 -36.92 -35.85 2.97
C ILE A 575 -38.30 -36.21 3.56
N PRO A 576 -38.65 -35.75 4.77
CA PRO A 576 -39.94 -36.05 5.39
C PRO A 576 -41.13 -35.52 4.58
N ASP A 577 -42.26 -36.24 4.65
CA ASP A 577 -43.49 -35.87 3.94
C ASP A 577 -44.13 -34.57 4.44
N SER A 578 -43.72 -34.07 5.60
CA SER A 578 -44.08 -32.76 6.16
C SER A 578 -43.51 -31.58 5.36
N VAL A 579 -42.44 -31.79 4.59
CA VAL A 579 -41.78 -30.70 3.85
C VAL A 579 -42.70 -30.16 2.77
N ARG A 580 -42.84 -28.84 2.72
CA ARG A 580 -43.68 -28.12 1.76
C ARG A 580 -42.86 -27.26 0.80
N LYS A 581 -41.64 -26.87 1.21
CA LYS A 581 -40.81 -25.91 0.47
C LYS A 581 -39.35 -26.33 0.41
N LEU A 582 -38.80 -26.33 -0.79
CA LEU A 582 -37.39 -26.55 -1.09
C LEU A 582 -36.77 -25.28 -1.67
N GLY A 583 -35.54 -24.97 -1.27
CA GLY A 583 -34.80 -23.79 -1.72
C GLY A 583 -33.94 -24.05 -2.96
N LYS A 584 -33.63 -22.96 -3.71
CA LYS A 584 -32.69 -23.01 -4.85
C LYS A 584 -31.38 -23.68 -4.41
N GLU A 585 -30.84 -24.56 -5.25
CA GLU A 585 -29.55 -25.24 -4.99
C GLU A 585 -29.47 -26.03 -3.66
N ALA A 586 -30.59 -26.36 -3.00
CA ALA A 586 -30.57 -26.92 -1.65
C ALA A 586 -29.70 -28.18 -1.51
N PHE A 587 -29.60 -29.01 -2.54
CA PHE A 587 -28.80 -30.24 -2.56
C PHE A 587 -27.65 -30.20 -3.57
N ALA A 588 -27.30 -29.02 -4.09
CA ALA A 588 -26.26 -28.91 -5.10
C ALA A 588 -24.90 -29.42 -4.58
N TRP A 589 -24.13 -30.09 -5.44
CA TRP A 589 -22.79 -30.62 -5.16
C TRP A 589 -22.80 -31.65 -4.01
N THR A 590 -23.85 -32.46 -3.94
CA THR A 590 -23.95 -33.64 -3.06
C THR A 590 -23.74 -34.93 -3.85
N ASN A 591 -23.50 -36.04 -3.15
CA ASN A 591 -23.26 -37.37 -3.75
C ASN A 591 -24.51 -38.26 -3.73
N ILE A 592 -25.69 -37.66 -3.56
CA ILE A 592 -26.95 -38.42 -3.48
C ILE A 592 -27.19 -39.16 -4.79
N THR A 593 -27.59 -40.42 -4.67
CA THR A 593 -27.84 -41.31 -5.81
C THR A 593 -29.32 -41.63 -6.00
N GLU A 594 -30.11 -41.56 -4.93
CA GLU A 594 -31.55 -41.71 -4.93
C GLU A 594 -32.19 -40.58 -4.12
N ILE A 595 -33.28 -40.02 -4.61
CA ILE A 595 -34.08 -39.07 -3.83
C ILE A 595 -35.58 -39.22 -4.09
N ARG A 596 -36.36 -39.04 -3.02
CA ARG A 596 -37.83 -38.98 -3.06
C ARG A 596 -38.28 -37.57 -2.73
N ILE A 597 -39.01 -36.96 -3.65
CA ILE A 597 -39.63 -35.65 -3.42
C ILE A 597 -40.89 -35.85 -2.57
N PRO A 598 -41.06 -35.11 -1.47
CA PRO A 598 -42.24 -35.20 -0.60
C PRO A 598 -43.54 -34.87 -1.31
N LYS A 599 -44.62 -35.59 -0.95
CA LYS A 599 -45.97 -35.37 -1.52
C LYS A 599 -46.51 -33.96 -1.27
N GLY A 600 -46.01 -33.26 -0.25
CA GLY A 600 -46.41 -31.88 0.06
C GLY A 600 -45.77 -30.79 -0.82
N VAL A 601 -44.79 -31.11 -1.66
CA VAL A 601 -44.05 -30.13 -2.47
C VAL A 601 -44.80 -29.81 -3.77
N LYS A 602 -45.02 -28.52 -4.02
CA LYS A 602 -45.69 -28.02 -5.25
C LYS A 602 -44.73 -27.55 -6.35
N SER A 603 -43.50 -27.19 -5.98
CA SER A 603 -42.54 -26.66 -6.95
C SER A 603 -41.11 -27.06 -6.62
N LEU A 604 -40.36 -27.48 -7.63
CA LEU A 604 -38.92 -27.71 -7.53
C LEU A 604 -38.18 -26.44 -7.98
N PRO A 605 -37.32 -25.84 -7.16
CA PRO A 605 -36.57 -24.63 -7.51
C PRO A 605 -35.44 -24.92 -8.51
N ALA A 606 -34.87 -23.86 -9.07
CA ALA A 606 -33.74 -23.95 -10.00
C ALA A 606 -32.51 -24.60 -9.34
N GLU A 607 -31.72 -25.33 -10.14
CA GLU A 607 -30.43 -25.90 -9.74
C GLU A 607 -30.45 -26.77 -8.47
N LEU A 608 -31.63 -27.27 -8.05
CA LEU A 608 -31.84 -28.01 -6.80
C LEU A 608 -30.82 -29.16 -6.61
N PHE A 609 -30.47 -29.85 -7.69
CA PHE A 609 -29.56 -30.99 -7.74
C PHE A 609 -28.37 -30.74 -8.69
N LEU A 610 -27.91 -29.50 -8.82
CA LEU A 610 -26.73 -29.14 -9.61
C LEU A 610 -25.52 -29.99 -9.18
N SER A 611 -24.85 -30.64 -10.13
CA SER A 611 -23.70 -31.54 -9.91
C SER A 611 -23.92 -32.64 -8.86
N CYS A 612 -25.12 -33.22 -8.82
CA CYS A 612 -25.40 -34.45 -8.06
C CYS A 612 -25.24 -35.70 -8.95
N ASN A 613 -24.91 -36.84 -8.34
CA ASN A 613 -24.77 -38.13 -9.02
C ASN A 613 -26.06 -38.98 -8.95
N LEU A 614 -27.21 -38.36 -9.21
CA LEU A 614 -28.51 -39.01 -9.12
C LEU A 614 -28.67 -40.10 -10.19
N LYS A 615 -29.09 -41.29 -9.75
CA LYS A 615 -29.47 -42.44 -10.59
C LYS A 615 -30.96 -42.72 -10.55
N LYS A 616 -31.63 -42.41 -9.44
CA LYS A 616 -33.07 -42.60 -9.24
C LYS A 616 -33.70 -41.36 -8.60
N MET A 617 -34.87 -40.98 -9.09
CA MET A 617 -35.64 -39.88 -8.52
C MET A 617 -37.13 -40.19 -8.56
N TYR A 618 -37.83 -39.95 -7.46
CA TYR A 618 -39.29 -40.11 -7.37
C TYR A 618 -39.92 -38.73 -7.21
N ILE A 619 -40.81 -38.37 -8.13
CA ILE A 619 -41.50 -37.08 -8.15
C ILE A 619 -43.00 -37.31 -8.07
N PRO A 620 -43.68 -36.78 -7.04
CA PRO A 620 -45.13 -36.91 -6.92
C PRO A 620 -45.85 -36.01 -7.93
N GLY A 621 -47.07 -36.39 -8.29
CA GLY A 621 -47.92 -35.61 -9.21
C GLY A 621 -48.33 -34.23 -8.67
N THR A 622 -48.05 -33.93 -7.40
CA THR A 622 -48.28 -32.62 -6.79
C THR A 622 -47.31 -31.53 -7.25
N VAL A 623 -46.21 -31.90 -7.92
CA VAL A 623 -45.24 -30.94 -8.45
C VAL A 623 -45.81 -30.31 -9.73
N GLU A 624 -46.19 -29.04 -9.63
CA GLU A 624 -46.78 -28.25 -10.70
C GLU A 624 -45.73 -27.44 -11.48
N LYS A 625 -44.60 -27.10 -10.85
CA LYS A 625 -43.57 -26.21 -11.42
C LYS A 625 -42.16 -26.72 -11.18
N ILE A 626 -41.32 -26.69 -12.20
CA ILE A 626 -39.91 -27.09 -12.12
C ILE A 626 -39.02 -25.95 -12.62
N GLY A 627 -38.07 -25.55 -11.79
CA GLY A 627 -37.11 -24.49 -12.06
C GLY A 627 -36.07 -24.91 -13.09
N ARG A 628 -35.52 -23.92 -13.80
CA ARG A 628 -34.52 -24.15 -14.85
C ARG A 628 -33.27 -24.84 -14.31
N SER A 629 -32.62 -25.62 -15.17
CA SER A 629 -31.33 -26.27 -14.90
C SER A 629 -31.30 -27.02 -13.59
N ILE A 630 -32.37 -27.76 -13.25
CA ILE A 630 -32.48 -28.48 -11.97
C ILE A 630 -31.25 -29.37 -11.68
N PHE A 631 -30.62 -29.89 -12.73
CA PHE A 631 -29.38 -30.68 -12.65
C PHE A 631 -28.11 -29.96 -13.18
N GLY A 632 -28.22 -28.74 -13.72
CA GLY A 632 -27.07 -27.96 -14.21
C GLY A 632 -26.57 -28.24 -15.62
N GLN A 633 -27.46 -28.56 -16.56
CA GLN A 633 -27.14 -28.83 -17.97
C GLN A 633 -26.19 -27.75 -18.56
N GLY A 634 -25.05 -28.17 -19.11
CA GLY A 634 -24.03 -27.29 -19.69
C GLY A 634 -22.82 -26.98 -18.80
N SER A 635 -22.83 -27.41 -17.54
CA SER A 635 -21.64 -27.36 -16.67
C SER A 635 -20.61 -28.43 -17.09
N MET A 636 -19.31 -28.09 -17.16
CA MET A 636 -18.23 -29.07 -17.38
C MET A 636 -18.22 -30.21 -16.34
N PHE A 637 -18.91 -30.03 -15.21
CA PHE A 637 -18.87 -30.91 -14.05
C PHE A 637 -20.08 -31.83 -13.89
N ASN A 638 -21.10 -31.75 -14.75
CA ASN A 638 -22.25 -32.65 -14.65
C ASN A 638 -22.74 -33.15 -16.01
N LYS A 639 -22.52 -34.44 -16.28
CA LYS A 639 -23.22 -35.19 -17.32
C LYS A 639 -24.10 -36.21 -16.64
N ILE A 640 -25.40 -35.92 -16.54
CA ILE A 640 -26.38 -37.00 -16.32
C ILE A 640 -26.25 -37.92 -17.53
N THR A 641 -25.73 -39.13 -17.29
CA THR A 641 -25.64 -40.16 -18.32
C THR A 641 -26.84 -41.11 -18.25
N GLU A 642 -27.32 -41.38 -17.05
CA GLU A 642 -28.41 -42.33 -16.79
C GLU A 642 -29.12 -42.01 -15.47
N LEU A 643 -30.28 -41.37 -15.56
CA LEU A 643 -31.16 -41.06 -14.42
C LEU A 643 -32.57 -41.57 -14.69
N TYR A 644 -33.07 -42.47 -13.83
CA TYR A 644 -34.45 -42.95 -13.87
C TYR A 644 -35.36 -42.07 -13.01
N VAL A 645 -36.35 -41.45 -13.62
CA VAL A 645 -37.34 -40.60 -12.93
C VAL A 645 -38.69 -41.30 -12.92
N TYR A 646 -39.21 -41.57 -11.73
CA TYR A 646 -40.53 -42.15 -11.51
C TYR A 646 -41.52 -41.03 -11.19
N THR A 647 -42.54 -40.85 -12.02
CA THR A 647 -43.55 -39.79 -11.84
C THR A 647 -44.88 -40.21 -12.47
N PRO A 648 -46.05 -39.78 -11.96
CA PRO A 648 -47.33 -40.10 -12.57
C PRO A 648 -47.44 -39.62 -14.02
N SER A 649 -48.14 -40.39 -14.87
CA SER A 649 -48.41 -39.99 -16.25
C SER A 649 -49.32 -38.75 -16.32
N GLY A 650 -49.05 -37.85 -17.27
CA GLY A 650 -49.72 -36.56 -17.45
C GLY A 650 -49.22 -35.47 -16.49
N SER A 651 -48.21 -35.73 -15.66
CA SER A 651 -47.69 -34.75 -14.71
C SER A 651 -46.78 -33.69 -15.37
N ALA A 652 -46.74 -32.49 -14.78
CA ALA A 652 -45.80 -31.45 -15.20
C ALA A 652 -44.33 -31.92 -15.10
N ALA A 653 -44.06 -32.83 -14.17
CA ALA A 653 -42.76 -33.47 -14.03
C ALA A 653 -42.43 -34.41 -15.20
N GLU A 654 -43.38 -35.19 -15.69
CA GLU A 654 -43.19 -36.04 -16.88
C GLU A 654 -42.83 -35.18 -18.10
N GLU A 655 -43.58 -34.10 -18.34
CA GLU A 655 -43.38 -33.19 -19.46
C GLU A 655 -41.99 -32.53 -19.42
N TYR A 656 -41.57 -32.04 -18.25
CA TYR A 656 -40.27 -31.39 -18.11
C TYR A 656 -39.10 -32.37 -18.25
N MET A 657 -39.18 -33.53 -17.57
CA MET A 657 -38.05 -34.45 -17.43
C MET A 657 -37.72 -35.21 -18.72
N LYS A 658 -38.71 -35.50 -19.57
CA LYS A 658 -38.49 -36.15 -20.88
C LYS A 658 -37.60 -35.34 -21.83
N ASN A 659 -37.52 -34.02 -21.62
CA ASN A 659 -36.73 -33.12 -22.47
C ASN A 659 -35.26 -33.01 -22.03
N ILE A 660 -34.84 -33.76 -21.01
CA ILE A 660 -33.48 -33.71 -20.46
C ILE A 660 -32.66 -34.91 -20.98
N PRO A 661 -31.54 -34.69 -21.70
CA PRO A 661 -30.68 -35.77 -22.14
C PRO A 661 -30.17 -36.61 -20.96
N GLY A 662 -30.19 -37.95 -21.11
CA GLY A 662 -29.76 -38.90 -20.08
C GLY A 662 -30.81 -39.21 -19.01
N VAL A 663 -32.03 -38.64 -19.11
CA VAL A 663 -33.15 -38.90 -18.20
C VAL A 663 -34.14 -39.87 -18.84
N TYR A 664 -34.47 -40.93 -18.11
CA TYR A 664 -35.44 -41.96 -18.49
C TYR A 664 -36.66 -41.86 -17.57
N VAL A 665 -37.78 -41.40 -18.11
CA VAL A 665 -39.03 -41.22 -17.34
C VAL A 665 -39.85 -42.51 -17.36
N LEU A 666 -40.24 -42.98 -16.18
CA LEU A 666 -41.02 -44.19 -15.94
C LEU A 666 -42.33 -43.81 -15.23
N ASN A 667 -43.44 -44.38 -15.70
CA ASN A 667 -44.78 -44.05 -15.20
C ASN A 667 -45.24 -44.96 -14.04
N ASP A 668 -44.38 -45.86 -13.56
CA ASP A 668 -44.60 -46.76 -12.42
C ASP A 668 -44.26 -46.09 -11.08
N TYR A 669 -44.91 -44.96 -10.78
CA TYR A 669 -44.81 -44.36 -9.45
C TYR A 669 -45.55 -45.26 -8.44
N THR A 670 -44.80 -46.10 -7.73
CA THR A 670 -45.31 -46.80 -6.54
C THR A 670 -45.13 -45.88 -5.33
N GLU A 671 -46.26 -45.53 -4.70
CA GLU A 671 -46.34 -44.58 -3.58
C GLU A 671 -45.46 -44.93 -2.38
#